data_AF-A0A7M1MJE2-F1
#
_entry.id   AF-A0A7M1MJE2-F1
#
_cell.length_a   1.000
_cell.length_b   1.000
_cell.length_c   1.000
_cell.angle_alpha   90.00
_cell.angle_beta   90.00
_cell.angle_gamma   90.00
#
_symmetry.space_group_name_H-M   'P 1'
#
loop_
_entity.id
_entity.type
_entity.pdbx_description
1 polymer ?
#
loop_
_entity_poly.entity_id
_entity_poly.type
_entity_poly.pdbx_seq_one_letter_code
_entity_poly.pdbx_strand_id
1 'polypeptide(L)'
;MNKNLSKKCFMGGGSSTLLKLYFITIISLSSLQAATQANYDKASNAYVIKEHKFNNNDVYDYNLDTYKFINGVNYYGQFSTNKNISDTTLIYDNPKNKDYFRLNLKESQQDILTPSIKEDIFVVNGFHSTNLSNTTLHQTSYIPFLVSAYTFNAKANNNTLVLKAGELSSVYYLKPTDKEVINPKATGLDNKYNFLITPAIARKGEVSNNTLNFLKDAYVNMGVENTYTLPLNGAPYILGAFGVDANANNNTVILNKGVKIDFHTTPYKKNIFGELEFDERATHIIGAITYNGNAKNNKVIIDGASLLVHGPTDSYSTLSWAHFGGAFVDVNNNQSYEVSNNSLIINGIKLGLKVDTKNTPLAYNAILVGEIYGGKIIQGNAYKNTIDIKDLQTLLALNTNVEVKALLDFYAGVTNNGIANDNSININLKKPLAINYNFIGANEFNLYGGVATKGANNNSININGDFIKSYQLENHQDKIQITAAQTLSSKANNNSIVIKNSNIAIPLYLYGVSKVSLDNKDYYASSANANSIVLDNVKSGRNLTTIIEADNLEKNTIKYNLVQSLSNASNIDKGSKIILRANENANDNTLNIKDYSSAASSNVYVINAKTESANNTFIFDNLALGTASDKREGEIVISAGIAKNTHDNYTHINNLNIDEYKNNKAIFISASGVYSENDKSYNNTLYLSGNTNIFNNTNIEVLAGSFLQTKEDNSFVSKALMHKNGTNNHLVLNTNIKANIINNFDHYSFILKDDTKTYLSAKEAINLSKDSSINVYTNNNVKNKSFILMQSEKGFVDANNKHLNQKDLQSLLETITKNNQSLHKNIKAKVQKAKYTLSVSKDAKSIVVNLN
;
A
#
# COMPACT_ATOMS: atom_id res chain seq x y z
N MET A 1 -27.50 -30.76 3.94
CA MET A 1 -28.68 -31.36 3.28
C MET A 1 -29.92 -30.62 3.78
N ASN A 2 -30.65 -29.93 2.89
CA ASN A 2 -32.04 -29.40 3.00
C ASN A 2 -32.42 -28.54 4.24
N LYS A 3 -33.19 -27.46 4.17
CA LYS A 3 -33.71 -26.54 3.13
C LYS A 3 -34.45 -25.44 3.93
N ASN A 4 -34.53 -24.24 3.35
CA ASN A 4 -35.46 -23.14 3.67
C ASN A 4 -35.23 -22.32 4.95
N LEU A 5 -34.80 -21.07 4.75
CA LEU A 5 -35.60 -19.89 5.12
C LEU A 5 -35.29 -18.73 4.16
N SER A 6 -36.26 -17.84 4.03
CA SER A 6 -36.70 -17.12 2.83
C SER A 6 -35.85 -15.93 2.35
N LYS A 7 -35.96 -15.71 1.03
CA LYS A 7 -35.61 -14.53 0.23
C LYS A 7 -36.43 -13.27 0.55
N LYS A 8 -35.86 -12.13 0.10
CA LYS A 8 -36.39 -10.76 -0.19
C LYS A 8 -36.34 -9.77 0.99
N CYS A 9 -36.01 -8.49 0.82
CA CYS A 9 -35.49 -7.61 -0.25
C CYS A 9 -35.07 -6.31 0.49
N PHE A 10 -34.20 -5.42 0.00
CA PHE A 10 -34.38 -4.46 -1.10
C PHE A 10 -32.97 -4.06 -1.60
N MET A 11 -32.58 -4.22 -2.88
CA MET A 11 -33.01 -3.57 -4.14
C MET A 11 -32.86 -2.04 -4.15
N GLY A 12 -32.14 -1.58 -5.19
CA GLY A 12 -31.80 -0.18 -5.43
C GLY A 12 -32.99 0.73 -5.69
N GLY A 13 -32.69 2.02 -5.81
CA GLY A 13 -33.69 3.05 -6.07
C GLY A 13 -33.15 4.08 -7.04
N GLY A 14 -33.61 3.97 -8.30
CA GLY A 14 -33.89 5.14 -9.11
C GLY A 14 -35.00 5.98 -8.46
N SER A 15 -35.09 7.23 -8.88
CA SER A 15 -35.93 8.29 -8.33
C SER A 15 -37.34 7.86 -7.91
N SER A 16 -37.69 8.10 -6.65
CA SER A 16 -39.05 8.50 -6.29
C SER A 16 -39.00 9.58 -5.22
N THR A 17 -39.55 10.74 -5.56
CA THR A 17 -39.89 11.84 -4.67
C THR A 17 -40.99 11.37 -3.72
N LEU A 18 -40.61 10.94 -2.52
CA LEU A 18 -41.50 10.80 -1.39
C LEU A 18 -40.94 11.66 -0.26
N LEU A 19 -41.58 12.81 -0.12
CA LEU A 19 -41.36 13.87 0.86
C LEU A 19 -41.44 13.27 2.28
N LYS A 20 -40.32 12.77 2.82
CA LYS A 20 -40.18 12.54 4.26
C LYS A 20 -39.84 13.88 4.88
N LEU A 21 -40.80 14.46 5.61
CA LEU A 21 -40.56 15.59 6.50
C LEU A 21 -39.45 15.17 7.50
N TYR A 22 -38.23 15.60 7.23
CA TYR A 22 -37.17 15.62 8.22
C TYR A 22 -37.47 16.80 9.14
N PHE A 23 -37.78 16.51 10.41
CA PHE A 23 -37.84 17.52 11.45
C PHE A 23 -36.48 18.23 11.49
N ILE A 24 -36.47 19.50 11.07
CA ILE A 24 -35.37 20.44 11.28
C ILE A 24 -35.27 20.63 12.79
N THR A 25 -34.36 19.92 13.45
CA THR A 25 -34.03 20.23 14.83
C THR A 25 -33.19 21.50 14.83
N ILE A 26 -33.83 22.61 15.17
CA ILE A 26 -33.17 23.88 15.47
C ILE A 26 -32.30 23.65 16.71
N ILE A 27 -30.98 23.59 16.53
CA ILE A 27 -30.03 23.56 17.65
C ILE A 27 -29.99 24.96 18.24
N SER A 28 -30.39 25.09 19.51
CA SER A 28 -30.35 26.35 20.24
C SER A 28 -28.89 26.81 20.44
N LEU A 29 -28.66 28.11 20.25
CA LEU A 29 -27.39 28.81 20.51
C LEU A 29 -26.96 28.80 22.00
N SER A 30 -27.74 28.16 22.88
CA SER A 30 -27.58 28.21 24.34
C SER A 30 -26.58 27.22 24.92
N SER A 31 -26.08 26.25 24.14
CA SER A 31 -25.30 25.11 24.63
C SER A 31 -23.81 25.39 24.92
N LEU A 32 -23.39 26.65 25.10
CA LEU A 32 -22.04 27.03 25.54
C LEU A 32 -22.02 28.13 26.61
N GLN A 33 -23.18 28.55 27.11
CA GLN A 33 -23.22 29.44 28.28
C GLN A 33 -22.71 28.77 29.57
N ALA A 34 -22.48 27.44 29.57
CA ALA A 34 -22.00 26.71 30.74
C ALA A 34 -20.48 26.41 30.74
N ALA A 35 -19.78 26.60 29.61
CA ALA A 35 -18.32 26.52 29.60
C ALA A 35 -17.73 27.73 30.33
N THR A 36 -16.58 27.56 30.99
CA THR A 36 -15.94 28.64 31.75
C THR A 36 -14.93 29.39 30.89
N GLN A 37 -15.03 30.71 30.82
CA GLN A 37 -13.96 31.51 30.22
C GLN A 37 -12.73 31.43 31.13
N ALA A 38 -11.58 31.05 30.56
CA ALA A 38 -10.33 31.03 31.32
C ALA A 38 -9.91 32.45 31.75
N ASN A 39 -9.07 32.55 32.76
CA ASN A 39 -8.60 33.85 33.24
C ASN A 39 -7.60 34.46 32.25
N TYR A 40 -7.82 35.71 31.87
CA TYR A 40 -6.90 36.42 30.99
C TYR A 40 -5.71 37.00 31.78
N ASP A 41 -4.51 36.55 31.45
CA ASP A 41 -3.25 37.03 31.98
C ASP A 41 -2.67 38.10 31.05
N LYS A 42 -2.66 39.35 31.53
CA LYS A 42 -2.15 40.51 30.78
C LYS A 42 -0.64 40.42 30.49
N ALA A 43 0.14 39.75 31.34
CA ALA A 43 1.59 39.68 31.17
C ALA A 43 1.97 38.75 30.00
N SER A 44 1.25 37.64 29.84
CA SER A 44 1.43 36.70 28.73
C SER A 44 0.53 36.98 27.51
N ASN A 45 -0.37 37.97 27.59
CA ASN A 45 -1.40 38.25 26.58
C ASN A 45 -2.17 36.97 26.19
N ALA A 46 -2.57 36.18 27.19
CA ALA A 46 -3.16 34.86 26.97
C ALA A 46 -4.19 34.53 28.05
N TYR A 47 -5.15 33.70 27.69
CA TYR A 47 -6.04 33.03 28.62
C TYR A 47 -5.29 31.84 29.23
N VAL A 48 -5.30 31.69 30.56
CA VAL A 48 -4.50 30.66 31.24
C VAL A 48 -5.35 29.85 32.20
N ILE A 49 -5.22 28.53 32.09
CA ILE A 49 -5.82 27.52 32.96
C ILE A 49 -4.70 26.97 33.83
N LYS A 50 -4.80 27.17 35.16
CA LYS A 50 -3.80 26.75 36.17
C LYS A 50 -4.49 26.00 37.31
N GLU A 51 -3.71 25.18 38.01
CA GLU A 51 -4.06 24.59 39.33
C GLU A 51 -5.36 23.76 39.35
N HIS A 52 -5.34 22.62 38.66
CA HIS A 52 -6.43 21.64 38.70
C HIS A 52 -6.00 20.38 39.44
N LYS A 53 -6.65 20.12 40.58
CA LYS A 53 -6.49 18.89 41.35
C LYS A 53 -7.81 18.51 42.01
N PHE A 54 -7.99 17.22 42.22
CA PHE A 54 -9.00 16.69 43.13
C PHE A 54 -8.35 16.33 44.46
N ASN A 55 -9.09 16.45 45.55
CA ASN A 55 -8.69 15.90 46.84
C ASN A 55 -9.41 14.56 47.07
N ASN A 56 -8.97 13.80 48.09
CA ASN A 56 -9.57 12.50 48.40
C ASN A 56 -11.09 12.55 48.66
N ASN A 57 -11.56 13.61 49.33
CA ASN A 57 -12.99 13.81 49.59
C ASN A 57 -13.82 14.15 48.33
N ASP A 58 -13.17 14.59 47.25
CA ASP A 58 -13.83 14.91 45.98
C ASP A 58 -14.05 13.64 45.16
N VAL A 59 -13.16 12.65 45.30
CA VAL A 59 -13.20 11.40 44.51
C VAL A 59 -13.83 10.22 45.26
N TYR A 60 -13.95 10.31 46.59
CA TYR A 60 -14.41 9.20 47.42
C TYR A 60 -15.34 9.66 48.56
N ASP A 61 -16.39 8.88 48.81
CA ASP A 61 -17.26 9.03 49.96
C ASP A 61 -16.86 8.03 51.05
N TYR A 62 -16.22 8.54 52.10
CA TYR A 62 -15.74 7.72 53.22
C TYR A 62 -16.87 7.17 54.10
N ASN A 63 -18.06 7.78 54.08
CA ASN A 63 -19.19 7.33 54.88
C ASN A 63 -19.93 6.18 54.18
N LEU A 64 -20.06 6.26 52.86
CA LEU A 64 -20.74 5.27 52.03
C LEU A 64 -19.78 4.20 51.45
N ASP A 65 -18.49 4.34 51.68
CA ASP A 65 -17.41 3.50 51.15
C ASP A 65 -17.49 3.32 49.61
N THR A 66 -17.80 4.41 48.90
CA THR A 66 -18.04 4.39 47.45
C THR A 66 -17.36 5.54 46.71
N TYR A 67 -17.14 5.35 45.42
CA TYR A 67 -16.57 6.37 44.55
C TYR A 67 -17.57 7.50 44.28
N LYS A 68 -17.08 8.73 44.26
CA LYS A 68 -17.85 9.89 43.79
C LYS A 68 -17.63 10.07 42.29
N PHE A 69 -18.72 10.39 41.59
CA PHE A 69 -18.65 10.76 40.18
C PHE A 69 -17.95 12.11 40.03
N ILE A 70 -16.83 12.12 39.33
CA ILE A 70 -16.05 13.32 39.02
C ILE A 70 -16.69 14.02 37.83
N ASN A 71 -17.07 15.29 38.01
CA ASN A 71 -17.47 16.18 36.92
C ASN A 71 -16.55 17.39 36.93
N GLY A 72 -15.81 17.59 35.84
CA GLY A 72 -14.84 18.66 35.74
C GLY A 72 -15.40 19.94 35.13
N VAL A 73 -14.56 20.65 34.38
CA VAL A 73 -14.86 21.98 33.81
C VAL A 73 -14.35 22.07 32.37
N ASN A 74 -15.18 22.59 31.48
CA ASN A 74 -14.82 22.90 30.10
C ASN A 74 -14.35 24.36 30.00
N TYR A 75 -13.32 24.65 29.22
CA TYR A 75 -12.73 25.99 29.13
C TYR A 75 -12.71 26.57 27.72
N TYR A 76 -12.93 27.89 27.65
CA TYR A 76 -12.67 28.66 26.44
C TYR A 76 -11.87 29.95 26.67
N GLY A 77 -11.21 30.45 25.61
CA GLY A 77 -10.56 31.77 25.62
C GLY A 77 -11.56 32.88 25.27
N GLN A 78 -12.09 32.85 24.05
CA GLN A 78 -13.15 33.76 23.61
C GLN A 78 -14.28 33.01 22.89
N PHE A 79 -15.51 33.46 23.14
CA PHE A 79 -16.72 33.01 22.47
C PHE A 79 -17.48 34.21 21.93
N SER A 80 -17.98 34.13 20.69
CA SER A 80 -18.83 35.16 20.12
C SER A 80 -19.75 34.64 19.03
N THR A 81 -20.91 35.27 18.90
CA THR A 81 -21.85 35.08 17.79
C THR A 81 -21.72 36.23 16.79
N ASN A 82 -21.70 35.94 15.48
CA ASN A 82 -21.65 36.91 14.38
C ASN A 82 -20.44 37.89 14.42
N LYS A 83 -19.38 37.55 15.15
CA LYS A 83 -18.15 38.36 15.23
C LYS A 83 -16.94 37.47 15.06
N ASN A 84 -15.99 37.94 14.26
CA ASN A 84 -14.72 37.25 14.08
C ASN A 84 -13.92 37.29 15.39
N ILE A 85 -13.25 36.19 15.69
CA ILE A 85 -12.28 36.08 16.78
C ILE A 85 -10.93 35.82 16.14
N SER A 86 -9.94 36.61 16.54
CA SER A 86 -8.56 36.38 16.12
C SER A 86 -7.56 36.56 17.24
N ASP A 87 -6.37 35.99 17.03
CA ASP A 87 -5.18 36.21 17.86
C ASP A 87 -5.40 35.85 19.34
N THR A 88 -6.32 34.90 19.60
CA THR A 88 -6.63 34.42 20.94
C THR A 88 -5.73 33.24 21.29
N THR A 89 -5.02 33.35 22.40
CA THR A 89 -4.17 32.27 22.93
C THR A 89 -4.77 31.72 24.23
N LEU A 90 -4.96 30.40 24.30
CA LEU A 90 -5.31 29.66 25.52
C LEU A 90 -4.15 28.75 25.92
N ILE A 91 -3.77 28.78 27.19
CA ILE A 91 -2.65 28.00 27.74
C ILE A 91 -3.15 27.13 28.89
N TYR A 92 -2.92 25.82 28.78
CA TYR A 92 -3.07 24.89 29.90
C TYR A 92 -1.69 24.62 30.51
N ASP A 93 -1.53 24.96 31.79
CA ASP A 93 -0.28 24.79 32.55
C ASP A 93 -0.59 24.31 33.97
N ASN A 94 -0.73 22.99 34.12
CA ASN A 94 -0.96 22.31 35.39
C ASN A 94 0.12 21.24 35.63
N PRO A 95 1.38 21.64 35.81
CA PRO A 95 2.47 20.69 36.03
C PRO A 95 2.21 19.88 37.30
N LYS A 96 2.32 18.55 37.20
CA LYS A 96 2.25 17.67 38.38
C LYS A 96 3.32 18.08 39.39
N ASN A 97 2.98 18.11 40.67
CA ASN A 97 3.94 18.51 41.70
C ASN A 97 5.09 17.50 41.79
N LYS A 98 6.33 18.01 41.64
CA LYS A 98 7.56 17.22 41.57
C LYS A 98 7.95 16.58 42.90
N ASP A 99 7.45 17.10 44.02
CA ASP A 99 7.75 16.56 45.34
C ASP A 99 7.09 15.19 45.56
N TYR A 100 5.95 14.92 44.89
CA TYR A 100 5.28 13.62 44.93
C TYR A 100 6.06 12.51 44.22
N PHE A 101 6.81 12.83 43.16
CA PHE A 101 7.65 11.86 42.44
C PHE A 101 8.88 11.39 43.25
N ARG A 102 9.38 12.21 44.18
CA ARG A 102 10.49 11.83 45.06
C ARG A 102 10.06 10.95 46.24
N LEU A 103 8.77 10.93 46.56
CA LEU A 103 8.21 10.28 47.75
C LEU A 103 7.29 9.09 47.46
N ASN A 104 7.14 8.68 46.19
CA ASN A 104 6.20 7.61 45.77
C ASN A 104 4.74 7.88 46.19
N LEU A 105 4.34 9.15 46.30
CA LEU A 105 3.02 9.53 46.76
C LEU A 105 2.00 9.41 45.62
N LYS A 106 0.94 8.62 45.84
CA LYS A 106 -0.21 8.45 44.93
C LYS A 106 -0.94 9.78 44.64
N GLU A 107 -0.70 10.81 45.43
CA GLU A 107 -1.30 12.15 45.37
C GLU A 107 -1.22 12.80 43.99
N SER A 108 -0.13 12.58 43.23
CA SER A 108 0.02 13.10 41.86
C SER A 108 -0.97 12.52 40.82
N GLN A 109 -1.73 11.47 41.17
CA GLN A 109 -2.76 10.88 40.30
C GLN A 109 -4.03 11.74 40.24
N GLN A 110 -4.23 12.66 41.19
CA GLN A 110 -5.39 13.55 41.25
C GLN A 110 -5.13 14.94 40.66
N ASP A 111 -3.87 15.26 40.30
CA ASP A 111 -3.45 16.48 39.60
C ASP A 111 -3.80 16.41 38.09
N ILE A 112 -5.10 16.40 37.77
CA ILE A 112 -5.63 16.25 36.41
C ILE A 112 -6.75 17.24 36.13
N LEU A 113 -6.96 17.58 34.85
CA LEU A 113 -8.15 18.31 34.40
C LEU A 113 -9.11 17.35 33.69
N THR A 114 -10.38 17.35 34.12
CA THR A 114 -11.46 16.57 33.49
C THR A 114 -12.53 17.46 32.85
N PRO A 115 -13.23 17.00 31.80
CA PRO A 115 -14.34 17.73 31.20
C PRO A 115 -15.59 17.67 32.08
N SER A 116 -16.48 18.65 31.91
CA SER A 116 -17.87 18.54 32.37
C SER A 116 -18.67 17.79 31.29
N ILE A 117 -19.37 16.71 31.66
CA ILE A 117 -20.25 15.95 30.75
C ILE A 117 -21.74 16.27 30.94
N LYS A 118 -22.08 17.00 32.01
CA LYS A 118 -23.46 17.33 32.36
C LYS A 118 -24.02 18.49 31.51
N GLU A 119 -23.14 19.25 30.87
CA GLU A 119 -23.42 20.52 30.22
C GLU A 119 -22.56 20.65 28.93
N ASP A 120 -23.02 21.41 27.93
CA ASP A 120 -22.28 21.76 26.69
C ASP A 120 -22.03 20.68 25.64
N ILE A 121 -23.02 19.83 25.34
CA ILE A 121 -22.96 18.93 24.19
C ILE A 121 -23.57 19.61 22.96
N PHE A 122 -22.84 19.64 21.84
CA PHE A 122 -23.44 19.94 20.54
C PHE A 122 -23.39 18.72 19.63
N VAL A 123 -24.42 18.58 18.80
CA VAL A 123 -24.58 17.43 17.92
C VAL A 123 -24.37 17.83 16.47
N VAL A 124 -23.62 17.01 15.75
CA VAL A 124 -23.44 17.12 14.30
C VAL A 124 -23.85 15.79 13.67
N ASN A 125 -24.60 15.85 12.57
CA ASN A 125 -24.88 14.66 11.77
C ASN A 125 -23.66 14.38 10.89
N GLY A 126 -23.25 13.13 10.76
CA GLY A 126 -22.12 12.79 9.89
C GLY A 126 -21.98 11.30 9.70
N PHE A 127 -21.13 10.92 8.74
CA PHE A 127 -20.77 9.52 8.57
C PHE A 127 -19.81 9.07 9.65
N HIS A 128 -19.03 9.99 10.23
CA HIS A 128 -18.10 9.74 11.31
C HIS A 128 -17.26 8.48 11.00
N SER A 129 -16.71 8.42 9.78
CA SER A 129 -16.23 7.17 9.18
C SER A 129 -15.06 6.57 9.96
N THR A 130 -15.35 5.64 10.87
CA THR A 130 -14.38 4.73 11.51
C THR A 130 -13.87 3.66 10.55
N ASN A 131 -14.61 3.43 9.47
CA ASN A 131 -14.25 2.57 8.37
C ASN A 131 -14.61 3.26 7.05
N LEU A 132 -13.81 3.03 6.00
CA LEU A 132 -14.02 3.55 4.65
C LEU A 132 -15.39 3.15 4.06
N SER A 133 -15.97 2.05 4.54
CA SER A 133 -17.26 1.51 4.11
C SER A 133 -18.48 2.05 4.85
N ASN A 134 -18.33 2.90 5.88
CA ASN A 134 -19.50 3.37 6.63
C ASN A 134 -20.34 4.36 5.81
N THR A 135 -21.54 3.96 5.43
CA THR A 135 -22.51 4.76 4.66
C THR A 135 -23.68 5.25 5.51
N THR A 136 -23.63 5.09 6.84
CA THR A 136 -24.75 5.45 7.71
C THR A 136 -24.48 6.80 8.37
N LEU A 137 -25.45 7.70 8.30
CA LEU A 137 -25.41 8.97 9.01
C LEU A 137 -25.80 8.74 10.47
N HIS A 138 -24.97 9.22 11.39
CA HIS A 138 -25.21 9.17 12.83
C HIS A 138 -25.15 10.58 13.43
N GLN A 139 -25.91 10.77 14.51
CA GLN A 139 -25.76 11.92 15.38
C GLN A 139 -24.50 11.74 16.23
N THR A 140 -23.54 12.65 16.07
CA THR A 140 -22.27 12.65 16.79
C THR A 140 -22.27 13.76 17.82
N SER A 141 -22.06 13.40 19.08
CA SER A 141 -22.05 14.34 20.22
C SER A 141 -20.63 14.80 20.53
N TYR A 142 -20.42 16.12 20.52
CA TYR A 142 -19.13 16.75 20.81
C TYR A 142 -19.20 17.58 22.09
N ILE A 143 -18.15 17.47 22.90
CA ILE A 143 -17.90 18.28 24.10
C ILE A 143 -16.73 19.22 23.80
N PRO A 144 -16.92 20.55 23.78
CA PRO A 144 -15.86 21.53 23.59
C PRO A 144 -15.02 21.67 24.87
N PHE A 145 -14.12 20.72 25.12
CA PHE A 145 -13.38 20.64 26.38
C PHE A 145 -12.38 21.79 26.55
N LEU A 146 -11.48 22.01 25.58
CA LEU A 146 -10.53 23.11 25.58
C LEU A 146 -10.55 23.83 24.24
N VAL A 147 -11.01 25.08 24.22
CA VAL A 147 -11.21 25.86 22.98
C VAL A 147 -10.68 27.29 23.08
N SER A 148 -9.65 27.67 22.32
CA SER A 148 -9.18 29.07 22.37
C SER A 148 -10.22 30.06 21.82
N ALA A 149 -10.78 29.77 20.65
CA ALA A 149 -11.79 30.60 20.00
C ALA A 149 -12.97 29.79 19.48
N TYR A 150 -14.18 30.17 19.85
CA TYR A 150 -15.42 29.63 19.29
C TYR A 150 -16.22 30.75 18.65
N THR A 151 -16.59 30.58 17.38
CA THR A 151 -17.55 31.47 16.72
C THR A 151 -18.69 30.77 15.98
N PHE A 152 -19.81 31.47 15.85
CA PHE A 152 -20.96 31.10 15.01
C PHE A 152 -21.23 32.22 14.00
N ASN A 153 -21.46 31.88 12.73
CA ASN A 153 -21.62 32.83 11.61
C ASN A 153 -20.44 33.83 11.47
N ALA A 154 -19.22 33.41 11.79
CA ALA A 154 -18.03 34.25 11.70
C ALA A 154 -16.76 33.41 11.56
N LYS A 155 -15.60 34.08 11.55
CA LYS A 155 -14.28 33.47 11.39
C LYS A 155 -13.53 33.35 12.71
N ALA A 156 -12.84 32.24 12.92
CA ALA A 156 -11.89 32.03 14.01
C ALA A 156 -10.49 31.84 13.42
N ASN A 157 -9.68 32.91 13.46
CA ASN A 157 -8.42 32.97 12.74
C ASN A 157 -7.21 33.24 13.65
N ASN A 158 -6.05 32.67 13.33
CA ASN A 158 -4.78 32.94 14.03
C ASN A 158 -4.81 32.62 15.55
N ASN A 159 -5.65 31.70 16.00
CA ASN A 159 -5.76 31.35 17.41
C ASN A 159 -4.79 30.24 17.79
N THR A 160 -4.36 30.23 19.04
CA THR A 160 -3.38 29.24 19.54
C THR A 160 -3.89 28.57 20.81
N LEU A 161 -3.76 27.24 20.88
CA LEU A 161 -3.94 26.45 22.10
C LEU A 161 -2.60 25.80 22.44
N VAL A 162 -2.07 26.09 23.64
CA VAL A 162 -0.81 25.52 24.13
C VAL A 162 -1.09 24.63 25.33
N LEU A 163 -0.71 23.37 25.24
CA LEU A 163 -0.64 22.48 26.40
C LEU A 163 0.82 22.44 26.84
N LYS A 164 1.12 23.15 27.93
CA LYS A 164 2.49 23.34 28.41
C LYS A 164 2.95 22.18 29.30
N ALA A 165 2.15 21.87 30.32
CA ALA A 165 2.38 20.77 31.24
C ALA A 165 1.06 20.35 31.89
N GLY A 166 0.92 19.07 32.21
CA GLY A 166 -0.25 18.54 32.93
C GLY A 166 -0.97 17.43 32.18
N GLU A 167 -1.91 16.79 32.89
CA GLU A 167 -2.68 15.65 32.38
C GLU A 167 -4.14 16.05 32.14
N LEU A 168 -4.57 15.85 30.90
CA LEU A 168 -5.98 15.86 30.52
C LEU A 168 -6.56 14.46 30.67
N SER A 169 -7.70 14.33 31.33
CA SER A 169 -8.37 13.04 31.52
C SER A 169 -9.89 13.14 31.35
N SER A 170 -10.56 12.04 31.01
CA SER A 170 -12.03 11.98 30.96
C SER A 170 -12.63 11.08 32.03
N VAL A 171 -11.84 10.65 33.02
CA VAL A 171 -12.31 9.72 34.06
C VAL A 171 -13.49 10.25 34.85
N TYR A 172 -14.41 9.34 35.15
CA TYR A 172 -15.49 9.54 36.11
C TYR A 172 -15.07 9.16 37.53
N TYR A 173 -14.10 8.25 37.67
CA TYR A 173 -13.69 7.72 38.96
C TYR A 173 -12.17 7.65 39.09
N LEU A 174 -11.66 8.17 40.22
CA LEU A 174 -10.28 8.08 40.65
C LEU A 174 -10.22 7.42 42.03
N LYS A 175 -9.11 6.74 42.32
CA LYS A 175 -8.85 6.22 43.66
C LYS A 175 -8.51 7.36 44.63
N PRO A 176 -8.98 7.30 45.90
CA PRO A 176 -8.39 8.09 46.94
C PRO A 176 -6.93 7.65 47.13
N THR A 177 -6.09 8.61 47.50
CA THR A 177 -4.64 8.42 47.57
C THR A 177 -4.17 8.02 48.96
N ASP A 178 -5.02 8.20 49.97
CA ASP A 178 -4.77 7.91 51.39
C ASP A 178 -5.20 6.51 51.85
N LYS A 179 -5.94 5.75 51.03
CA LYS A 179 -6.32 4.37 51.33
C LYS A 179 -6.34 3.46 50.11
N GLU A 180 -6.13 2.17 50.31
CA GLU A 180 -6.31 1.17 49.25
C GLU A 180 -7.80 0.80 49.12
N VAL A 181 -8.29 0.81 47.88
CA VAL A 181 -9.67 0.44 47.52
C VAL A 181 -9.69 -0.43 46.27
N ILE A 182 -10.74 -1.25 46.15
CA ILE A 182 -11.02 -2.02 44.93
C ILE A 182 -11.20 -1.11 43.74
N ASN A 183 -10.80 -1.53 42.54
CA ASN A 183 -10.99 -0.74 41.32
C ASN A 183 -12.48 -0.39 41.12
N PRO A 184 -12.81 0.83 40.64
CA PRO A 184 -14.18 1.15 40.28
C PRO A 184 -14.65 0.20 39.17
N LYS A 185 -15.89 -0.28 39.28
CA LYS A 185 -16.51 -1.10 38.24
C LYS A 185 -16.94 -0.22 37.06
N ALA A 186 -16.96 -0.79 35.86
CA ALA A 186 -17.55 -0.15 34.70
C ALA A 186 -19.02 0.20 35.00
N THR A 187 -19.45 1.40 34.61
CA THR A 187 -20.83 1.84 34.87
C THR A 187 -21.85 1.10 34.00
N GLY A 188 -21.41 0.56 32.85
CA GLY A 188 -22.26 -0.02 31.82
C GLY A 188 -22.95 1.03 30.92
N LEU A 189 -22.64 2.31 31.09
CA LEU A 189 -23.14 3.38 30.22
C LEU A 189 -22.45 3.31 28.85
N ASP A 190 -23.22 3.29 27.77
CA ASP A 190 -22.66 3.36 26.41
C ASP A 190 -22.45 4.81 25.97
N ASN A 191 -21.69 5.56 26.77
CA ASN A 191 -21.35 6.94 26.47
C ASN A 191 -20.35 7.00 25.31
N LYS A 192 -20.61 7.90 24.36
CA LYS A 192 -19.85 8.09 23.12
C LYS A 192 -19.51 9.57 22.91
N TYR A 193 -18.91 10.18 23.94
CA TYR A 193 -18.55 11.59 23.89
C TYR A 193 -17.30 11.83 23.05
N ASN A 194 -17.30 12.89 22.25
CA ASN A 194 -16.13 13.32 21.47
C ASN A 194 -15.55 14.59 22.10
N PHE A 195 -14.44 14.46 22.83
CA PHE A 195 -13.83 15.55 23.61
C PHE A 195 -12.91 16.39 22.71
N LEU A 196 -13.34 17.60 22.34
CA LEU A 196 -12.60 18.50 21.48
C LEU A 196 -11.52 19.27 22.26
N ILE A 197 -10.27 19.10 21.82
CA ILE A 197 -9.11 19.87 22.24
C ILE A 197 -8.60 20.60 20.99
N THR A 198 -8.97 21.87 20.84
CA THR A 198 -8.77 22.61 19.59
C THR A 198 -8.58 24.11 19.83
N PRO A 199 -7.72 24.82 19.07
CA PRO A 199 -7.62 26.27 19.15
C PRO A 199 -8.83 26.98 18.55
N ALA A 200 -9.60 26.33 17.66
CA ALA A 200 -10.69 26.98 16.96
C ALA A 200 -11.88 26.06 16.66
N ILE A 201 -13.08 26.60 16.89
CA ILE A 201 -14.35 26.08 16.41
C ILE A 201 -15.07 27.18 15.62
N ALA A 202 -15.49 26.90 14.38
CA ALA A 202 -16.42 27.77 13.66
C ALA A 202 -17.59 26.98 13.10
N ARG A 203 -18.79 27.56 13.26
CA ARG A 203 -20.02 27.07 12.62
C ARG A 203 -20.51 28.10 11.61
N LYS A 204 -20.78 27.69 10.37
CA LYS A 204 -21.19 28.57 9.27
C LYS A 204 -20.20 29.70 9.03
N GLY A 205 -18.93 29.36 8.82
CA GLY A 205 -17.85 30.34 8.83
C GLY A 205 -16.53 29.79 8.31
N GLU A 206 -15.44 30.15 8.99
CA GLU A 206 -14.09 29.76 8.59
C GLU A 206 -13.18 29.58 9.83
N VAL A 207 -12.32 28.56 9.81
CA VAL A 207 -11.24 28.35 10.78
C VAL A 207 -9.90 28.38 10.05
N SER A 208 -9.13 29.45 10.24
CA SER A 208 -7.89 29.65 9.47
C SER A 208 -6.65 29.98 10.31
N ASN A 209 -5.51 29.41 9.95
CA ASN A 209 -4.19 29.70 10.55
C ASN A 209 -4.11 29.42 12.06
N ASN A 210 -4.89 28.49 12.59
CA ASN A 210 -4.88 28.17 14.02
C ASN A 210 -3.80 27.12 14.35
N THR A 211 -3.27 27.16 15.57
CA THR A 211 -2.20 26.24 16.02
C THR A 211 -2.53 25.58 17.35
N LEU A 212 -2.47 24.26 17.38
CA LEU A 212 -2.45 23.44 18.60
C LEU A 212 -1.03 22.97 18.87
N ASN A 213 -0.45 23.34 20.01
CA ASN A 213 0.94 23.04 20.35
C ASN A 213 1.06 22.33 21.70
N PHE A 214 1.49 21.08 21.68
CA PHE A 214 1.79 20.30 22.88
C PHE A 214 3.27 20.36 23.21
N LEU A 215 3.62 20.81 24.40
CA LEU A 215 5.01 20.86 24.89
C LEU A 215 5.36 19.61 25.72
N LYS A 216 6.65 19.45 26.02
CA LYS A 216 7.26 18.20 26.51
C LYS A 216 6.59 17.51 27.71
N ASP A 217 5.87 18.24 28.55
CA ASP A 217 5.27 17.71 29.80
C ASP A 217 3.74 17.60 29.70
N ALA A 218 3.17 17.80 28.51
CA ALA A 218 1.75 17.63 28.25
C ALA A 218 1.40 16.14 28.07
N TYR A 219 0.28 15.74 28.68
CA TYR A 219 -0.20 14.37 28.69
C TYR A 219 -1.71 14.30 28.44
N VAL A 220 -2.14 13.42 27.53
CA VAL A 220 -3.56 13.11 27.28
C VAL A 220 -3.84 11.66 27.68
N ASN A 221 -4.70 11.47 28.65
CA ASN A 221 -5.16 10.18 29.18
C ASN A 221 -6.70 10.18 29.25
N MET A 222 -7.32 10.22 28.06
CA MET A 222 -8.75 10.45 27.85
C MET A 222 -9.38 9.36 27.00
N GLY A 223 -10.67 9.11 27.25
CA GLY A 223 -11.52 8.16 26.53
C GLY A 223 -12.08 7.03 27.41
N VAL A 224 -11.80 7.04 28.72
CA VAL A 224 -12.22 5.98 29.66
C VAL A 224 -12.88 6.54 30.92
N GLU A 225 -13.81 5.78 31.52
CA GLU A 225 -14.45 6.14 32.80
C GLU A 225 -13.48 6.03 33.97
N ASN A 226 -12.48 5.16 33.86
CA ASN A 226 -11.41 4.99 34.84
C ASN A 226 -10.19 4.33 34.18
N THR A 227 -8.99 4.61 34.69
CA THR A 227 -7.73 4.15 34.07
C THR A 227 -7.34 2.72 34.45
N TYR A 228 -8.11 2.06 35.33
CA TYR A 228 -7.77 0.73 35.84
C TYR A 228 -8.40 -0.39 35.01
N THR A 229 -9.71 -0.29 34.79
CA THR A 229 -10.51 -1.27 34.03
C THR A 229 -10.75 -0.83 32.58
N LEU A 230 -10.42 0.43 32.24
CA LEU A 230 -10.51 1.03 30.90
C LEU A 230 -11.87 0.90 30.16
N PRO A 231 -13.05 0.96 30.82
CA PRO A 231 -14.30 1.07 30.10
C PRO A 231 -14.35 2.39 29.34
N LEU A 232 -14.65 2.34 28.04
CA LEU A 232 -14.64 3.53 27.20
C LEU A 232 -15.83 4.44 27.54
N ASN A 233 -15.58 5.76 27.60
CA ASN A 233 -16.63 6.77 27.76
C ASN A 233 -16.69 7.79 26.63
N GLY A 234 -15.74 7.71 25.68
CA GLY A 234 -15.61 8.66 24.59
C GLY A 234 -14.25 8.58 23.92
N ALA A 235 -13.95 9.59 23.13
CA ALA A 235 -12.73 9.71 22.36
C ALA A 235 -12.14 11.14 22.45
N PRO A 236 -10.82 11.29 22.63
CA PRO A 236 -10.17 12.58 22.50
C PRO A 236 -9.97 12.97 21.02
N TYR A 237 -10.28 14.23 20.72
CA TYR A 237 -10.11 14.87 19.41
C TYR A 237 -9.11 16.00 19.54
N ILE A 238 -7.87 15.70 19.19
CA ILE A 238 -6.73 16.61 19.20
C ILE A 238 -6.65 17.25 17.82
N LEU A 239 -7.22 18.46 17.68
CA LEU A 239 -7.47 19.08 16.38
C LEU A 239 -6.80 20.44 16.23
N GLY A 240 -6.27 20.73 15.05
CA GLY A 240 -5.80 22.08 14.73
C GLY A 240 -6.96 23.04 14.47
N ALA A 241 -8.12 22.53 14.04
CA ALA A 241 -9.39 23.24 14.02
C ALA A 241 -10.59 22.29 13.82
N PHE A 242 -11.79 22.76 14.18
CA PHE A 242 -13.05 22.06 13.94
C PHE A 242 -14.08 22.98 13.26
N GLY A 243 -14.59 22.56 12.10
CA GLY A 243 -15.57 23.30 11.31
C GLY A 243 -16.90 22.57 11.15
N VAL A 244 -18.01 23.31 11.19
CA VAL A 244 -19.34 22.81 10.78
C VAL A 244 -19.95 23.78 9.78
N ASP A 245 -20.22 23.32 8.56
CA ASP A 245 -20.54 24.18 7.42
C ASP A 245 -19.50 25.31 7.28
N ALA A 246 -18.23 24.98 7.47
CA ALA A 246 -17.14 25.95 7.58
C ALA A 246 -15.86 25.44 6.90
N ASN A 247 -15.15 26.32 6.19
CA ASN A 247 -13.85 25.96 5.60
C ASN A 247 -12.75 25.96 6.66
N ALA A 248 -11.79 25.04 6.54
CA ALA A 248 -10.66 24.90 7.43
C ALA A 248 -9.33 25.04 6.68
N ASN A 249 -8.61 26.14 6.89
CA ASN A 249 -7.40 26.43 6.11
C ASN A 249 -6.16 26.67 6.98
N ASN A 250 -5.01 26.11 6.59
CA ASN A 250 -3.71 26.40 7.21
C ASN A 250 -3.62 26.11 8.73
N ASN A 251 -4.43 25.20 9.27
CA ASN A 251 -4.40 24.87 10.69
C ASN A 251 -3.31 23.83 11.00
N THR A 252 -2.69 23.91 12.17
CA THR A 252 -1.54 23.06 12.53
C THR A 252 -1.71 22.40 13.90
N VAL A 253 -1.39 21.10 13.99
CA VAL A 253 -1.14 20.39 15.26
C VAL A 253 0.34 20.06 15.38
N ILE A 254 0.94 20.35 16.54
CA ILE A 254 2.34 20.07 16.83
C ILE A 254 2.44 19.25 18.12
N LEU A 255 2.99 18.04 18.02
CA LEU A 255 3.31 17.17 19.15
C LEU A 255 4.82 17.13 19.34
N ASN A 256 5.33 17.91 20.28
CA ASN A 256 6.78 17.99 20.53
C ASN A 256 7.31 16.80 21.32
N LYS A 257 8.64 16.65 21.32
CA LYS A 257 9.35 15.63 22.07
C LYS A 257 8.99 15.68 23.55
N GLY A 258 8.62 14.54 24.10
CA GLY A 258 8.25 14.38 25.52
C GLY A 258 6.74 14.28 25.76
N VAL A 259 5.92 14.77 24.82
CA VAL A 259 4.46 14.63 24.86
C VAL A 259 4.08 13.16 24.95
N LYS A 260 3.04 12.88 25.74
CA LYS A 260 2.46 11.54 25.90
C LYS A 260 0.98 11.56 25.54
N ILE A 261 0.53 10.53 24.83
CA ILE A 261 -0.88 10.34 24.49
C ILE A 261 -1.20 8.86 24.73
N ASP A 262 -2.20 8.58 25.58
CA ASP A 262 -2.70 7.23 25.81
C ASP A 262 -3.69 6.82 24.72
N PHE A 263 -3.60 5.56 24.32
CA PHE A 263 -4.55 4.87 23.46
C PHE A 263 -5.10 3.68 24.25
N HIS A 264 -6.38 3.72 24.58
CA HIS A 264 -7.03 2.72 25.44
C HIS A 264 -7.53 1.52 24.63
N THR A 265 -7.81 0.41 25.32
CA THR A 265 -8.35 -0.80 24.68
C THR A 265 -9.64 -0.49 23.92
N THR A 266 -9.66 -0.81 22.63
CA THR A 266 -10.82 -0.56 21.76
C THR A 266 -11.53 -1.88 21.46
N PRO A 267 -12.82 -2.04 21.83
CA PRO A 267 -13.62 -3.17 21.41
C PRO A 267 -13.64 -3.30 19.89
N TYR A 268 -13.64 -4.54 19.40
CA TYR A 268 -13.71 -4.82 17.99
C TYR A 268 -14.50 -6.11 17.73
N LYS A 269 -15.01 -6.23 16.51
CA LYS A 269 -15.59 -7.47 15.97
C LYS A 269 -14.92 -7.80 14.64
N LYS A 270 -14.94 -9.07 14.25
CA LYS A 270 -14.53 -9.48 12.90
C LYS A 270 -15.74 -9.42 11.97
N ASN A 271 -15.61 -8.78 10.82
CA ASN A 271 -16.64 -8.80 9.79
C ASN A 271 -16.67 -10.14 9.04
N ILE A 272 -17.59 -10.30 8.08
CA ILE A 272 -17.75 -11.55 7.31
C ILE A 272 -16.51 -11.92 6.46
N PHE A 273 -15.62 -10.94 6.23
CA PHE A 273 -14.36 -11.11 5.50
C PHE A 273 -13.16 -11.30 6.45
N GLY A 274 -13.40 -11.31 7.77
CA GLY A 274 -12.37 -11.48 8.79
C GLY A 274 -11.62 -10.22 9.20
N GLU A 275 -12.00 -9.05 8.66
CA GLU A 275 -11.38 -7.76 8.97
C GLU A 275 -11.88 -7.21 10.32
N LEU A 276 -11.06 -6.40 10.99
CA LEU A 276 -11.36 -5.82 12.29
C LEU A 276 -12.24 -4.56 12.12
N GLU A 277 -13.42 -4.57 12.71
CA GLU A 277 -14.28 -3.39 12.86
C GLU A 277 -14.19 -2.91 14.31
N PHE A 278 -13.56 -1.76 14.51
CA PHE A 278 -13.35 -1.14 15.82
C PHE A 278 -14.52 -0.24 16.23
N ASP A 279 -14.69 -0.11 17.55
CA ASP A 279 -15.55 0.90 18.16
C ASP A 279 -15.12 2.32 17.75
N GLU A 280 -16.09 3.23 17.61
CA GLU A 280 -15.86 4.60 17.13
C GLU A 280 -15.12 5.51 18.12
N ARG A 281 -15.06 5.09 19.39
CA ARG A 281 -14.36 5.78 20.47
C ARG A 281 -12.84 5.59 20.37
N ALA A 282 -12.27 6.06 19.27
CA ALA A 282 -10.84 6.04 18.98
C ALA A 282 -10.23 7.45 19.09
N THR A 283 -8.94 7.52 19.41
CA THR A 283 -8.24 8.81 19.51
C THR A 283 -7.99 9.40 18.12
N HIS A 284 -8.25 10.69 17.96
CA HIS A 284 -8.06 11.43 16.70
C HIS A 284 -7.00 12.53 16.88
N ILE A 285 -5.97 12.54 16.02
CA ILE A 285 -4.97 13.61 15.94
C ILE A 285 -4.95 14.16 14.51
N ILE A 286 -5.64 15.27 14.27
CA ILE A 286 -5.94 15.72 12.91
C ILE A 286 -5.71 17.24 12.75
N GLY A 287 -5.09 17.66 11.66
CA GLY A 287 -4.83 19.08 11.38
C GLY A 287 -6.12 19.91 11.31
N ALA A 288 -7.16 19.38 10.66
CA ALA A 288 -8.52 19.89 10.78
C ALA A 288 -9.58 18.82 10.49
N ILE A 289 -10.70 18.89 11.21
CA ILE A 289 -11.95 18.22 10.82
C ILE A 289 -12.95 19.28 10.38
N THR A 290 -13.62 19.06 9.26
CA THR A 290 -14.77 19.87 8.88
C THR A 290 -15.93 19.03 8.39
N TYR A 291 -17.13 19.44 8.81
CA TYR A 291 -18.38 18.98 8.23
C TYR A 291 -18.81 19.96 7.14
N ASN A 292 -19.08 19.46 5.94
CA ASN A 292 -19.59 20.25 4.81
C ASN A 292 -18.74 21.51 4.52
N GLY A 293 -17.43 21.34 4.39
CA GLY A 293 -16.50 22.43 4.10
C GLY A 293 -15.23 21.94 3.40
N ASN A 294 -14.45 22.87 2.86
CA ASN A 294 -13.14 22.54 2.30
C ASN A 294 -12.09 22.50 3.41
N ALA A 295 -11.10 21.63 3.28
CA ALA A 295 -9.94 21.57 4.16
C ALA A 295 -8.63 21.70 3.37
N LYS A 296 -7.96 22.86 3.49
CA LYS A 296 -6.78 23.18 2.66
C LYS A 296 -5.55 23.53 3.50
N ASN A 297 -4.39 23.01 3.10
CA ASN A 297 -3.08 23.33 3.69
C ASN A 297 -2.95 23.05 5.20
N ASN A 298 -3.78 22.17 5.77
CA ASN A 298 -3.68 21.83 7.18
C ASN A 298 -2.54 20.85 7.42
N LYS A 299 -2.01 20.84 8.65
CA LYS A 299 -0.76 20.18 8.97
C LYS A 299 -0.79 19.49 10.33
N VAL A 300 -0.18 18.31 10.40
CA VAL A 300 0.18 17.65 11.66
C VAL A 300 1.68 17.39 11.68
N ILE A 301 2.33 17.73 12.79
CA ILE A 301 3.77 17.51 13.02
C ILE A 301 3.93 16.69 14.29
N ILE A 302 4.53 15.51 14.16
CA ILE A 302 4.87 14.65 15.29
C ILE A 302 6.40 14.58 15.39
N ASP A 303 6.94 15.22 16.42
CA ASP A 303 8.39 15.38 16.62
C ASP A 303 8.87 14.73 17.92
N GLY A 304 8.81 13.39 17.96
CA GLY A 304 9.31 12.61 19.09
C GLY A 304 8.30 12.42 20.22
N ALA A 305 7.00 12.51 19.93
CA ALA A 305 5.93 12.20 20.88
C ALA A 305 5.89 10.69 21.21
N SER A 306 5.37 10.35 22.39
CA SER A 306 5.19 8.98 22.86
C SER A 306 3.73 8.57 22.79
N LEU A 307 3.45 7.53 22.02
CA LEU A 307 2.14 6.89 21.91
C LEU A 307 2.12 5.73 22.89
N LEU A 308 1.32 5.86 23.96
CA LEU A 308 1.26 4.89 25.04
C LEU A 308 0.03 4.00 24.82
N VAL A 309 0.25 2.72 24.56
CA VAL A 309 -0.85 1.77 24.54
C VAL A 309 -1.19 1.44 25.99
N HIS A 310 -2.41 1.79 26.41
CA HIS A 310 -2.87 1.61 27.77
C HIS A 310 -3.74 0.36 27.84
N GLY A 311 -3.25 -0.64 28.56
CA GLY A 311 -3.91 -1.93 28.76
C GLY A 311 -4.48 -2.10 30.18
N PRO A 312 -5.58 -2.87 30.34
CA PRO A 312 -6.17 -3.12 31.65
C PRO A 312 -5.27 -4.01 32.51
N THR A 313 -5.35 -3.84 33.83
CA THR A 313 -4.48 -4.52 34.80
C THR A 313 -4.59 -6.04 34.77
N ASP A 314 -5.77 -6.54 34.43
CA ASP A 314 -6.12 -7.97 34.57
C ASP A 314 -6.06 -8.72 33.22
N SER A 315 -5.39 -8.16 32.21
CA SER A 315 -5.21 -8.76 30.89
C SER A 315 -3.75 -9.11 30.61
N TYR A 316 -3.54 -9.97 29.62
CA TYR A 316 -2.22 -10.30 29.06
C TYR A 316 -2.00 -9.64 27.70
N SER A 317 -3.02 -9.02 27.12
CA SER A 317 -2.92 -8.31 25.85
C SER A 317 -3.91 -7.16 25.74
N THR A 318 -3.62 -6.22 24.85
CA THR A 318 -4.53 -5.13 24.50
C THR A 318 -4.40 -4.77 23.04
N LEU A 319 -5.49 -4.26 22.48
CA LEU A 319 -5.59 -3.72 21.14
C LEU A 319 -6.24 -2.34 21.21
N SER A 320 -5.64 -1.35 20.56
CA SER A 320 -6.13 0.02 20.52
C SER A 320 -6.20 0.54 19.09
N TRP A 321 -7.16 1.42 18.82
CA TRP A 321 -7.38 2.04 17.51
C TRP A 321 -7.16 3.56 17.54
N ALA A 322 -6.65 4.12 16.44
CA ALA A 322 -6.32 5.55 16.33
C ALA A 322 -6.41 6.08 14.89
N HIS A 323 -6.68 7.38 14.77
CA HIS A 323 -6.59 8.12 13.51
C HIS A 323 -5.57 9.26 13.60
N PHE A 324 -4.77 9.39 12.56
CA PHE A 324 -3.83 10.51 12.38
C PHE A 324 -4.01 11.10 10.98
N GLY A 325 -4.06 12.43 10.85
CA GLY A 325 -4.01 12.96 9.49
C GLY A 325 -3.97 14.47 9.31
N GLY A 326 -3.65 14.89 8.08
CA GLY A 326 -3.62 16.31 7.73
C GLY A 326 -5.01 16.95 7.82
N ALA A 327 -6.02 16.31 7.22
CA ALA A 327 -7.41 16.73 7.33
C ALA A 327 -8.43 15.62 7.07
N PHE A 328 -9.62 15.76 7.66
CA PHE A 328 -10.79 14.94 7.38
C PHE A 328 -12.01 15.83 7.08
N VAL A 329 -12.68 15.56 5.96
CA VAL A 329 -13.89 16.26 5.51
C VAL A 329 -15.07 15.28 5.48
N ASP A 330 -15.99 15.43 6.43
CA ASP A 330 -17.24 14.67 6.49
C ASP A 330 -18.33 15.45 5.74
N VAL A 331 -18.97 14.82 4.75
CA VAL A 331 -19.88 15.51 3.82
C VAL A 331 -21.22 14.81 3.84
N ASN A 332 -22.23 15.45 4.43
CA ASN A 332 -23.56 14.88 4.60
C ASN A 332 -24.66 15.61 3.79
N ASN A 333 -24.30 16.68 3.09
CA ASN A 333 -25.24 17.56 2.40
C ASN A 333 -25.32 17.34 0.88
N ASN A 334 -24.74 16.24 0.39
CA ASN A 334 -24.63 15.88 -1.03
C ASN A 334 -23.87 16.89 -1.91
N GLN A 335 -23.20 17.90 -1.35
CA GLN A 335 -22.29 18.76 -2.10
C GLN A 335 -20.93 18.08 -2.27
N SER A 336 -20.09 18.62 -3.15
CA SER A 336 -18.71 18.15 -3.29
C SER A 336 -17.77 19.20 -2.73
N TYR A 337 -16.86 18.76 -1.87
CA TYR A 337 -15.82 19.62 -1.30
C TYR A 337 -14.42 19.15 -1.71
N GLU A 338 -13.41 19.80 -1.15
CA GLU A 338 -12.02 19.52 -1.45
C GLU A 338 -11.20 19.38 -0.17
N VAL A 339 -10.38 18.33 -0.12
CA VAL A 339 -9.30 18.15 0.85
C VAL A 339 -7.97 18.25 0.10
N SER A 340 -7.24 19.37 0.25
CA SER A 340 -6.05 19.60 -0.55
C SER A 340 -4.85 20.22 0.13
N ASN A 341 -3.66 19.87 -0.37
CA ASN A 341 -2.36 20.34 0.12
C ASN A 341 -2.14 20.08 1.63
N ASN A 342 -2.87 19.15 2.24
CA ASN A 342 -2.70 18.84 3.65
C ASN A 342 -1.47 17.95 3.84
N SER A 343 -0.85 18.02 5.01
CA SER A 343 0.39 17.30 5.29
C SER A 343 0.41 16.66 6.68
N LEU A 344 0.96 15.45 6.75
CA LEU A 344 1.35 14.81 7.99
C LEU A 344 2.85 14.56 7.96
N ILE A 345 3.57 15.07 8.96
CA ILE A 345 5.02 14.93 9.09
C ILE A 345 5.35 14.18 10.37
N ILE A 346 5.96 13.00 10.24
CA ILE A 346 6.42 12.17 11.35
C ILE A 346 7.96 12.23 11.39
N ASN A 347 8.49 13.11 12.24
CA ASN A 347 9.93 13.21 12.50
C ASN A 347 10.41 12.23 13.58
N GLY A 348 9.47 11.67 14.36
CA GLY A 348 9.72 10.65 15.38
C GLY A 348 8.45 10.28 16.13
N ILE A 349 8.18 8.98 16.23
CA ILE A 349 7.18 8.41 17.15
C ILE A 349 7.87 7.39 18.03
N LYS A 350 7.59 7.45 19.33
CA LYS A 350 7.99 6.42 20.31
C LYS A 350 6.77 5.64 20.75
N LEU A 351 6.92 4.33 20.92
CA LEU A 351 5.90 3.51 21.56
C LEU A 351 6.14 3.44 23.07
N GLY A 352 5.10 3.18 23.83
CA GLY A 352 5.18 2.85 25.25
C GLY A 352 4.00 1.99 25.68
N LEU A 353 4.16 1.34 26.84
CA LEU A 353 3.12 0.57 27.49
C LEU A 353 2.74 1.26 28.79
N LYS A 354 1.44 1.36 29.06
CA LYS A 354 0.93 1.70 30.38
C LYS A 354 -0.04 0.61 30.85
N VAL A 355 0.16 0.14 32.08
CA VAL A 355 -0.73 -0.76 32.79
C VAL A 355 -0.71 -0.31 34.24
N ASP A 356 -1.86 0.09 34.79
CA ASP A 356 -1.98 0.69 36.14
C ASP A 356 -1.83 -0.37 37.27
N THR A 357 -0.67 -1.04 37.30
CA THR A 357 -0.25 -2.05 38.29
C THR A 357 0.96 -1.56 39.09
N LYS A 358 1.19 -2.13 40.29
CA LYS A 358 2.32 -1.74 41.15
C LYS A 358 3.70 -2.05 40.53
N ASN A 359 3.78 -3.09 39.70
CA ASN A 359 5.00 -3.56 39.05
C ASN A 359 4.75 -3.77 37.55
N THR A 360 5.79 -3.72 36.72
CA THR A 360 5.68 -4.14 35.32
C THR A 360 5.08 -5.55 35.23
N PRO A 361 4.07 -5.78 34.38
CA PRO A 361 3.48 -7.11 34.20
C PRO A 361 4.54 -8.15 33.83
N LEU A 362 4.35 -9.40 34.28
CA LEU A 362 5.24 -10.52 33.93
C LEU A 362 5.21 -10.85 32.43
N ALA A 363 4.06 -10.66 31.79
CA ALA A 363 3.85 -10.82 30.35
C ALA A 363 2.75 -9.87 29.89
N TYR A 364 2.95 -9.19 28.75
CA TYR A 364 1.96 -8.29 28.17
C TYR A 364 2.23 -8.03 26.68
N ASN A 365 1.23 -8.21 25.81
CA ASN A 365 1.35 -7.95 24.38
C ASN A 365 0.37 -6.85 23.94
N ALA A 366 0.89 -5.68 23.58
CA ALA A 366 0.08 -4.53 23.21
C ALA A 366 0.22 -4.17 21.73
N ILE A 367 -0.89 -3.86 21.07
CA ILE A 367 -0.91 -3.48 19.66
C ILE A 367 -1.70 -2.16 19.50
N LEU A 368 -1.04 -1.16 18.92
CA LEU A 368 -1.68 0.03 18.38
C LEU A 368 -1.96 -0.20 16.89
N VAL A 369 -3.21 -0.12 16.48
CA VAL A 369 -3.60 -0.10 15.07
C VAL A 369 -3.94 1.35 14.71
N GLY A 370 -3.50 1.83 13.56
CA GLY A 370 -3.76 3.22 13.15
C GLY A 370 -4.04 3.41 11.66
N GLU A 371 -5.06 4.21 11.36
CA GLU A 371 -5.31 4.77 10.03
C GLU A 371 -4.61 6.13 9.94
N ILE A 372 -3.72 6.28 8.97
CA ILE A 372 -2.93 7.48 8.76
C ILE A 372 -3.25 8.07 7.39
N TYR A 373 -3.69 9.33 7.33
CA TYR A 373 -4.01 9.95 6.04
C TYR A 373 -3.48 11.38 5.85
N GLY A 374 -3.05 11.70 4.64
CA GLY A 374 -2.74 13.09 4.26
C GLY A 374 -4.02 13.91 4.19
N GLY A 375 -5.02 13.41 3.47
CA GLY A 375 -6.36 13.98 3.40
C GLY A 375 -7.44 12.93 3.09
N LYS A 376 -8.54 12.97 3.84
CA LYS A 376 -9.69 12.07 3.67
C LYS A 376 -10.97 12.88 3.46
N ILE A 377 -11.80 12.50 2.50
CA ILE A 377 -13.09 13.15 2.23
C ILE A 377 -14.16 12.12 1.86
N ILE A 378 -15.38 12.28 2.39
CA ILE A 378 -16.48 11.37 2.03
C ILE A 378 -16.98 11.66 0.61
N GLN A 379 -17.26 12.92 0.28
CA GLN A 379 -17.75 13.31 -1.03
C GLN A 379 -17.04 14.55 -1.56
N GLY A 380 -16.32 14.39 -2.66
CA GLY A 380 -15.45 15.42 -3.20
C GLY A 380 -14.05 14.88 -3.50
N ASN A 381 -13.08 15.78 -3.60
CA ASN A 381 -11.78 15.43 -4.16
C ASN A 381 -10.63 15.57 -3.16
N ALA A 382 -9.65 14.68 -3.27
CA ALA A 382 -8.41 14.68 -2.49
C ALA A 382 -7.21 15.02 -3.40
N TYR A 383 -6.62 16.21 -3.22
CA TYR A 383 -5.56 16.71 -4.10
C TYR A 383 -4.29 17.06 -3.35
N LYS A 384 -3.13 16.62 -3.86
CA LYS A 384 -1.82 17.12 -3.40
C LYS A 384 -1.56 16.93 -1.90
N ASN A 385 -2.20 15.96 -1.27
CA ASN A 385 -1.97 15.67 0.13
C ASN A 385 -0.70 14.83 0.29
N THR A 386 -0.01 15.02 1.41
CA THR A 386 1.34 14.48 1.63
C THR A 386 1.49 13.80 2.98
N ILE A 387 2.24 12.69 3.01
CA ILE A 387 2.70 12.04 4.24
C ILE A 387 4.22 11.90 4.15
N ASP A 388 4.94 12.49 5.12
CA ASP A 388 6.39 12.40 5.21
C ASP A 388 6.82 11.69 6.50
N ILE A 389 7.56 10.59 6.37
CA ILE A 389 8.00 9.77 7.50
C ILE A 389 9.52 9.68 7.53
N LYS A 390 10.12 10.18 8.62
CA LYS A 390 11.57 10.15 8.84
C LYS A 390 11.98 9.19 9.95
N ASP A 391 11.13 8.96 10.94
CA ASP A 391 11.42 8.07 12.06
C ASP A 391 10.13 7.60 12.72
N LEU A 392 9.96 6.29 12.86
CA LEU A 392 8.73 5.66 13.35
C LEU A 392 9.07 4.34 14.05
N GLN A 393 8.88 4.30 15.38
CA GLN A 393 9.01 3.05 16.11
C GLN A 393 7.75 2.19 15.95
N THR A 394 7.89 0.98 15.40
CA THR A 394 6.79 0.00 15.26
C THR A 394 6.86 -1.15 16.24
N LEU A 395 7.98 -1.30 16.96
CA LEU A 395 8.17 -2.30 18.00
C LEU A 395 8.98 -1.71 19.16
N LEU A 396 8.48 -1.93 20.37
CA LEU A 396 9.22 -1.74 21.62
C LEU A 396 9.10 -3.02 22.44
N ALA A 397 10.20 -3.76 22.57
CA ALA A 397 10.32 -4.82 23.56
C ALA A 397 10.85 -4.21 24.87
N LEU A 398 10.04 -4.28 25.93
CA LEU A 398 10.45 -3.85 27.27
C LEU A 398 11.23 -4.96 27.98
N ASN A 399 10.82 -6.21 27.78
CA ASN A 399 11.55 -7.43 28.16
C ASN A 399 11.11 -8.60 27.24
N THR A 400 11.55 -9.82 27.51
CA THR A 400 11.25 -11.02 26.69
C THR A 400 9.75 -11.31 26.54
N ASN A 401 8.93 -10.94 27.53
CA ASN A 401 7.50 -11.26 27.59
C ASN A 401 6.59 -10.03 27.48
N VAL A 402 7.16 -8.82 27.40
CA VAL A 402 6.43 -7.56 27.40
C VAL A 402 6.85 -6.72 26.20
N GLU A 403 5.90 -6.51 25.28
CA GLU A 403 6.16 -5.76 24.05
C GLU A 403 4.96 -4.92 23.59
N VAL A 404 5.26 -3.85 22.87
CA VAL A 404 4.30 -2.95 22.24
C VAL A 404 4.59 -2.88 20.75
N LYS A 405 3.55 -3.02 19.92
CA LYS A 405 3.63 -2.99 18.46
C LYS A 405 2.73 -1.92 17.87
N ALA A 406 3.09 -1.42 16.69
CA ALA A 406 2.23 -0.58 15.88
C ALA A 406 2.02 -1.19 14.49
N LEU A 407 0.76 -1.34 14.10
CA LEU A 407 0.31 -1.73 12.76
C LEU A 407 -0.37 -0.51 12.14
N LEU A 408 0.21 0.04 11.08
CA LEU A 408 -0.17 1.35 10.57
C LEU A 408 -0.39 1.29 9.06
N ASP A 409 -1.56 1.78 8.64
CA ASP A 409 -1.93 1.92 7.24
C ASP A 409 -1.87 3.39 6.83
N PHE A 410 -1.26 3.66 5.67
CA PHE A 410 -0.99 5.00 5.19
C PHE A 410 -1.75 5.28 3.90
N TYR A 411 -2.45 6.41 3.86
CA TYR A 411 -3.23 6.85 2.71
C TYR A 411 -2.94 8.32 2.40
N ALA A 412 -2.19 8.65 1.34
CA ALA A 412 -1.90 10.06 1.06
C ALA A 412 -3.18 10.84 0.72
N GLY A 413 -4.03 10.34 -0.17
CA GLY A 413 -5.35 10.91 -0.46
C GLY A 413 -6.45 9.86 -0.61
N VAL A 414 -7.58 10.08 0.07
CA VAL A 414 -8.74 9.17 0.04
C VAL A 414 -10.03 9.91 -0.22
N THR A 415 -10.85 9.37 -1.11
CA THR A 415 -12.24 9.81 -1.31
C THR A 415 -13.20 8.64 -1.53
N ASN A 416 -14.34 8.66 -0.84
CA ASN A 416 -15.40 7.67 -1.04
C ASN A 416 -16.26 8.00 -2.28
N ASN A 417 -16.28 9.26 -2.72
CA ASN A 417 -17.04 9.71 -3.89
C ASN A 417 -16.36 10.90 -4.58
N GLY A 418 -15.37 10.61 -5.43
CA GLY A 418 -14.63 11.63 -6.16
C GLY A 418 -13.29 11.14 -6.67
N ILE A 419 -12.33 12.07 -6.80
CA ILE A 419 -11.01 11.86 -7.41
C ILE A 419 -9.90 12.04 -6.36
N ALA A 420 -8.84 11.23 -6.43
CA ALA A 420 -7.63 11.35 -5.60
C ALA A 420 -6.38 11.53 -6.47
N ASN A 421 -5.95 12.77 -6.73
CA ASN A 421 -4.81 13.06 -7.61
C ASN A 421 -3.66 13.78 -6.90
N ASP A 422 -2.45 13.60 -7.46
CA ASP A 422 -1.23 14.32 -7.09
C ASP A 422 -0.80 14.09 -5.62
N ASN A 423 -1.28 13.04 -4.95
CA ASN A 423 -0.95 12.77 -3.55
C ASN A 423 0.38 12.03 -3.44
N SER A 424 1.09 12.19 -2.32
CA SER A 424 2.39 11.53 -2.14
C SER A 424 2.65 10.99 -0.73
N ILE A 425 3.37 9.87 -0.67
CA ILE A 425 3.98 9.32 0.55
C ILE A 425 5.50 9.31 0.34
N ASN A 426 6.25 9.92 1.26
CA ASN A 426 7.71 9.88 1.27
C ASN A 426 8.21 9.27 2.57
N ILE A 427 9.00 8.20 2.46
CA ILE A 427 9.57 7.47 3.58
C ILE A 427 11.10 7.49 3.45
N ASN A 428 11.76 8.05 4.46
CA ASN A 428 13.21 8.07 4.57
C ASN A 428 13.59 7.80 6.03
N LEU A 429 13.50 6.54 6.42
CA LEU A 429 13.61 6.14 7.82
C LEU A 429 15.06 6.23 8.31
N LYS A 430 15.25 6.82 9.49
CA LYS A 430 16.53 6.75 10.22
C LYS A 430 16.87 5.32 10.66
N LYS A 431 15.85 4.49 10.91
CA LYS A 431 15.95 3.08 11.30
C LYS A 431 14.82 2.30 10.65
N PRO A 432 15.06 1.07 10.17
CA PRO A 432 14.01 0.24 9.59
C PRO A 432 12.91 -0.06 10.62
N LEU A 433 11.69 -0.24 10.12
CA LEU A 433 10.56 -0.70 10.92
C LEU A 433 10.89 -2.09 11.47
N ALA A 434 10.57 -2.28 12.74
CA ALA A 434 10.83 -3.49 13.49
C ALA A 434 9.53 -4.29 13.64
N ILE A 435 9.58 -5.58 13.35
CA ILE A 435 8.41 -6.47 13.47
C ILE A 435 8.72 -7.73 14.30
N ASN A 436 7.68 -8.27 14.92
CA ASN A 436 7.71 -9.53 15.67
C ASN A 436 6.36 -10.26 15.57
N TYR A 437 6.30 -11.55 15.95
CA TYR A 437 5.03 -12.29 16.00
C TYR A 437 4.01 -11.58 16.90
N ASN A 438 2.73 -11.63 16.53
CA ASN A 438 1.68 -10.96 17.29
C ASN A 438 0.39 -11.82 17.33
N PHE A 439 -0.47 -11.56 18.31
CA PHE A 439 -1.67 -12.38 18.55
C PHE A 439 -2.80 -12.15 17.53
N ILE A 440 -2.69 -11.13 16.65
CA ILE A 440 -3.60 -10.93 15.51
C ILE A 440 -3.26 -11.91 14.38
N GLY A 441 -2.03 -12.42 14.36
CA GLY A 441 -1.58 -13.47 13.46
C GLY A 441 -0.85 -12.97 12.21
N ALA A 442 -0.76 -11.65 11.98
CA ALA A 442 -0.05 -11.09 10.83
C ALA A 442 0.50 -9.69 11.13
N ASN A 443 1.66 -9.36 10.56
CA ASN A 443 2.16 -7.99 10.45
C ASN A 443 1.88 -7.50 9.02
N GLU A 444 0.93 -6.57 8.89
CA GLU A 444 0.58 -5.96 7.61
C GLU A 444 0.90 -4.47 7.64
N PHE A 445 1.54 -3.98 6.57
CA PHE A 445 1.78 -2.56 6.33
C PHE A 445 1.25 -2.20 4.95
N ASN A 446 0.24 -1.34 4.89
CA ASN A 446 -0.36 -0.91 3.64
C ASN A 446 -0.07 0.58 3.37
N LEU A 447 0.36 0.88 2.14
CA LEU A 447 0.64 2.24 1.68
C LEU A 447 -0.16 2.52 0.42
N TYR A 448 -0.98 3.56 0.44
CA TYR A 448 -1.85 3.96 -0.67
C TYR A 448 -1.56 5.40 -1.08
N GLY A 449 -1.23 5.61 -2.36
CA GLY A 449 -1.03 6.94 -2.93
C GLY A 449 -2.38 7.67 -3.08
N GLY A 450 -3.25 7.16 -3.95
CA GLY A 450 -4.62 7.66 -4.12
C GLY A 450 -5.65 6.54 -4.13
N VAL A 451 -6.67 6.65 -3.28
CA VAL A 451 -7.85 5.76 -3.25
C VAL A 451 -9.09 6.58 -3.56
N ALA A 452 -9.81 6.21 -4.62
CA ALA A 452 -10.93 6.99 -5.13
C ALA A 452 -11.99 6.13 -5.82
N THR A 453 -13.09 6.75 -6.24
CA THR A 453 -14.11 6.09 -7.06
C THR A 453 -14.16 6.58 -8.50
N LYS A 454 -13.69 7.80 -8.78
CA LYS A 454 -13.78 8.48 -10.09
C LYS A 454 -12.43 8.87 -10.72
N GLY A 455 -11.31 8.36 -10.19
CA GLY A 455 -9.97 8.51 -10.77
C GLY A 455 -8.87 8.72 -9.74
N ALA A 456 -7.67 8.25 -10.05
CA ALA A 456 -6.49 8.35 -9.18
C ALA A 456 -5.19 8.52 -9.98
N ASN A 457 -4.82 9.77 -10.29
CA ASN A 457 -3.74 10.10 -11.21
C ASN A 457 -2.59 10.84 -10.51
N ASN A 458 -1.38 10.70 -11.06
CA ASN A 458 -0.17 11.40 -10.62
C ASN A 458 0.19 11.18 -9.14
N ASN A 459 -0.25 10.08 -8.52
CA ASN A 459 0.09 9.77 -7.14
C ASN A 459 1.49 9.13 -7.08
N SER A 460 2.22 9.36 -5.99
CA SER A 460 3.59 8.86 -5.84
C SER A 460 3.87 8.26 -4.46
N ILE A 461 4.64 7.17 -4.43
CA ILE A 461 5.16 6.59 -3.19
C ILE A 461 6.68 6.42 -3.34
N ASN A 462 7.42 7.10 -2.47
CA ASN A 462 8.88 7.10 -2.48
C ASN A 462 9.41 6.51 -1.16
N ILE A 463 10.21 5.45 -1.25
CA ILE A 463 10.87 4.83 -0.09
C ILE A 463 12.37 4.83 -0.34
N ASN A 464 13.13 5.34 0.62
CA ASN A 464 14.59 5.34 0.58
C ASN A 464 15.16 4.81 1.90
N GLY A 465 16.16 3.93 1.79
CA GLY A 465 16.79 3.27 2.94
C GLY A 465 16.09 1.96 3.33
N ASP A 466 16.68 1.27 4.31
CA ASP A 466 16.14 0.01 4.82
C ASP A 466 14.73 0.21 5.40
N PHE A 467 13.78 -0.57 4.89
CA PHE A 467 12.38 -0.37 5.23
C PHE A 467 11.95 -1.27 6.40
N ILE A 468 12.20 -2.58 6.36
CA ILE A 468 11.74 -3.51 7.42
C ILE A 468 12.81 -4.53 7.83
N LYS A 469 12.95 -4.72 9.15
CA LYS A 469 13.74 -5.77 9.79
C LYS A 469 12.87 -6.67 10.69
N SER A 470 13.08 -7.98 10.61
CA SER A 470 12.43 -8.99 11.48
C SER A 470 13.39 -9.54 12.55
N TYR A 471 12.85 -9.88 13.73
CA TYR A 471 13.61 -10.36 14.89
C TYR A 471 13.31 -11.81 15.32
N GLN A 472 12.32 -12.48 14.72
CA GLN A 472 11.93 -13.86 15.07
C GLN A 472 11.59 -14.72 13.84
N LEU A 473 11.21 -15.99 14.10
CA LEU A 473 10.81 -17.01 13.12
C LEU A 473 9.67 -16.54 12.19
N GLU A 474 9.66 -17.14 11.01
CA GLU A 474 8.82 -16.77 9.87
C GLU A 474 7.32 -16.90 10.13
N ASN A 475 6.57 -15.83 9.87
CA ASN A 475 5.12 -15.87 9.71
C ASN A 475 4.74 -15.72 8.23
N HIS A 476 3.96 -16.68 7.70
CA HIS A 476 3.57 -16.70 6.30
C HIS A 476 2.51 -15.64 5.94
N GLN A 477 1.82 -15.07 6.92
CA GLN A 477 0.78 -14.05 6.72
C GLN A 477 1.34 -12.62 6.66
N ASP A 478 2.58 -12.38 7.09
CA ASP A 478 3.20 -11.06 7.04
C ASP A 478 3.30 -10.57 5.58
N LYS A 479 2.97 -9.29 5.34
CA LYS A 479 3.07 -8.67 4.01
C LYS A 479 3.24 -7.15 4.08
N ILE A 480 3.87 -6.62 3.03
CA ILE A 480 3.84 -5.19 2.69
C ILE A 480 3.09 -5.05 1.38
N GLN A 481 2.10 -4.15 1.36
CA GLN A 481 1.39 -3.78 0.15
C GLN A 481 1.58 -2.29 -0.12
N ILE A 482 2.06 -1.97 -1.32
CA ILE A 482 2.23 -0.59 -1.78
C ILE A 482 1.42 -0.41 -3.05
N THR A 483 0.42 0.47 -3.00
CA THR A 483 -0.50 0.73 -4.09
C THR A 483 -0.48 2.22 -4.44
N ALA A 484 0.06 2.58 -5.61
CA ALA A 484 0.11 3.99 -6.00
C ALA A 484 -1.29 4.55 -6.33
N ALA A 485 -2.15 3.74 -6.97
CA ALA A 485 -3.51 4.16 -7.30
C ALA A 485 -4.53 3.02 -7.26
N GLN A 486 -5.72 3.35 -6.79
CA GLN A 486 -6.88 2.47 -6.77
C GLN A 486 -8.15 3.30 -7.09
N THR A 487 -8.92 2.87 -8.09
CA THR A 487 -10.18 3.55 -8.47
C THR A 487 -11.23 2.57 -9.01
N LEU A 488 -12.51 2.84 -8.75
CA LEU A 488 -13.63 2.04 -9.26
C LEU A 488 -13.95 2.29 -10.74
N SER A 489 -13.54 3.46 -11.25
CA SER A 489 -13.80 3.90 -12.61
C SER A 489 -12.79 4.95 -13.04
N SER A 490 -12.86 5.38 -14.31
CA SER A 490 -12.01 6.46 -14.85
C SER A 490 -10.51 6.10 -14.81
N LYS A 491 -9.66 7.11 -15.02
CA LYS A 491 -8.22 6.95 -15.27
C LYS A 491 -7.40 6.85 -13.99
N ALA A 492 -6.32 6.07 -14.07
CA ALA A 492 -5.25 5.99 -13.08
C ALA A 492 -3.88 6.13 -13.78
N ASN A 493 -3.58 7.34 -14.24
CA ASN A 493 -2.41 7.63 -15.08
C ASN A 493 -1.27 8.28 -14.31
N ASN A 494 -0.05 8.10 -14.81
CA ASN A 494 1.18 8.73 -14.33
C ASN A 494 1.48 8.50 -12.84
N ASN A 495 1.00 7.41 -12.25
CA ASN A 495 1.32 7.07 -10.87
C ASN A 495 2.72 6.44 -10.79
N SER A 496 3.37 6.60 -9.65
CA SER A 496 4.76 6.14 -9.46
C SER A 496 5.01 5.46 -8.11
N ILE A 497 5.80 4.40 -8.14
CA ILE A 497 6.41 3.78 -6.96
C ILE A 497 7.92 3.78 -7.17
N VAL A 498 8.67 4.33 -6.22
CA VAL A 498 10.13 4.35 -6.25
C VAL A 498 10.67 3.84 -4.92
N ILE A 499 11.43 2.74 -4.96
CA ILE A 499 12.10 2.17 -3.78
C ILE A 499 13.60 2.10 -4.05
N LYS A 500 14.38 2.70 -3.17
CA LYS A 500 15.85 2.77 -3.29
C LYS A 500 16.55 2.29 -2.04
N ASN A 501 17.64 1.54 -2.22
CA ASN A 501 18.57 1.14 -1.16
C ASN A 501 17.85 0.48 0.03
N SER A 502 17.02 -0.52 -0.24
CA SER A 502 16.10 -1.05 0.77
C SER A 502 16.21 -2.57 0.92
N ASN A 503 16.52 -3.01 2.13
CA ASN A 503 16.31 -4.39 2.53
C ASN A 503 14.93 -4.55 3.21
N ILE A 504 14.15 -5.51 2.72
CA ILE A 504 12.78 -5.78 3.14
C ILE A 504 12.68 -7.23 3.56
N ALA A 505 12.54 -7.46 4.87
CA ALA A 505 12.58 -8.81 5.44
C ALA A 505 11.33 -9.68 5.17
N ILE A 506 10.23 -9.10 4.69
CA ILE A 506 8.92 -9.76 4.52
C ILE A 506 8.40 -9.62 3.06
N PRO A 507 7.39 -10.40 2.64
CA PRO A 507 6.81 -10.33 1.31
C PRO A 507 6.46 -8.92 0.85
N LEU A 508 6.87 -8.56 -0.37
CA LEU A 508 6.58 -7.28 -0.99
C LEU A 508 5.61 -7.44 -2.16
N TYR A 509 4.53 -6.66 -2.13
CA TYR A 509 3.53 -6.54 -3.18
C TYR A 509 3.41 -5.08 -3.62
N LEU A 510 3.64 -4.83 -4.91
CA LEU A 510 3.63 -3.51 -5.51
C LEU A 510 2.52 -3.44 -6.56
N TYR A 511 1.67 -2.43 -6.47
CA TYR A 511 0.59 -2.16 -7.39
C TYR A 511 0.74 -0.73 -7.94
N GLY A 512 1.11 -0.59 -9.21
CA GLY A 512 1.09 0.72 -9.87
C GLY A 512 -0.34 1.21 -10.00
N VAL A 513 -1.23 0.31 -10.41
CA VAL A 513 -2.69 0.46 -10.35
C VAL A 513 -3.26 -0.90 -9.94
N SER A 514 -4.10 -0.92 -8.91
CA SER A 514 -4.78 -2.14 -8.45
C SER A 514 -6.26 -2.12 -8.82
N LYS A 515 -6.82 -3.28 -9.16
CA LYS A 515 -8.27 -3.46 -9.19
C LYS A 515 -8.91 -3.26 -7.80
N VAL A 516 -10.22 -3.09 -7.77
CA VAL A 516 -11.03 -3.07 -6.54
C VAL A 516 -12.06 -4.17 -6.62
N SER A 517 -12.14 -5.02 -5.60
CA SER A 517 -13.18 -6.03 -5.48
C SER A 517 -14.22 -5.57 -4.47
N LEU A 518 -15.45 -5.30 -4.92
CA LEU A 518 -16.59 -4.91 -4.09
C LEU A 518 -17.80 -5.75 -4.50
N ASP A 519 -18.53 -6.30 -3.53
CA ASP A 519 -19.74 -7.10 -3.75
C ASP A 519 -19.55 -8.26 -4.76
N ASN A 520 -18.43 -8.99 -4.65
CA ASN A 520 -18.02 -10.06 -5.57
C ASN A 520 -17.87 -9.61 -7.04
N LYS A 521 -17.68 -8.30 -7.27
CA LYS A 521 -17.40 -7.73 -8.59
C LYS A 521 -16.06 -7.00 -8.56
N ASP A 522 -15.28 -7.24 -9.61
CA ASP A 522 -14.04 -6.51 -9.83
C ASP A 522 -14.31 -5.24 -10.64
N TYR A 523 -13.70 -4.15 -10.20
CA TYR A 523 -13.68 -2.84 -10.83
C TYR A 523 -12.25 -2.51 -11.22
N TYR A 524 -12.10 -1.94 -12.42
CA TYR A 524 -10.81 -1.59 -13.00
C TYR A 524 -10.84 -0.12 -13.40
N ALA A 525 -9.67 0.53 -13.35
CA ALA A 525 -9.50 1.82 -14.00
C ALA A 525 -9.72 1.65 -15.51
N SER A 526 -10.35 2.62 -16.18
CA SER A 526 -10.53 2.57 -17.64
C SER A 526 -9.21 2.70 -18.40
N SER A 527 -8.20 3.28 -17.77
CA SER A 527 -6.85 3.40 -18.31
C SER A 527 -5.82 3.48 -17.18
N ALA A 528 -4.71 2.79 -17.37
CA ALA A 528 -3.46 3.02 -16.68
C ALA A 528 -2.38 3.33 -17.72
N ASN A 529 -2.20 4.63 -17.98
CA ASN A 529 -1.21 5.14 -18.92
C ASN A 529 -0.02 5.78 -18.21
N ALA A 530 1.19 5.47 -18.68
CA ALA A 530 2.46 6.05 -18.24
C ALA A 530 2.73 5.92 -16.73
N ASN A 531 2.26 4.86 -16.08
CA ASN A 531 2.62 4.56 -14.70
C ASN A 531 4.03 3.97 -14.62
N SER A 532 4.71 4.16 -13.49
CA SER A 532 6.09 3.70 -13.30
C SER A 532 6.33 3.00 -11.97
N ILE A 533 7.10 1.92 -11.99
CA ILE A 533 7.59 1.24 -10.77
C ILE A 533 9.10 1.07 -10.93
N VAL A 534 9.85 1.66 -10.00
CA VAL A 534 11.32 1.68 -10.04
C VAL A 534 11.88 1.11 -8.74
N LEU A 535 12.62 0.01 -8.84
CA LEU A 535 13.38 -0.60 -7.75
C LEU A 535 14.86 -0.49 -8.04
N ASP A 536 15.62 0.13 -7.13
CA ASP A 536 17.05 0.34 -7.28
C ASP A 536 17.78 -0.07 -6.00
N ASN A 537 18.62 -1.11 -6.09
CA ASN A 537 19.28 -1.72 -4.95
C ASN A 537 18.27 -2.19 -3.87
N VAL A 538 17.41 -3.14 -4.24
CA VAL A 538 16.30 -3.62 -3.39
C VAL A 538 16.38 -5.12 -3.18
N LYS A 539 16.20 -5.55 -1.93
CA LYS A 539 16.10 -6.96 -1.56
C LYS A 539 14.77 -7.23 -0.88
N SER A 540 13.98 -8.12 -1.46
CA SER A 540 12.70 -8.56 -0.89
C SER A 540 12.82 -9.96 -0.30
N GLY A 541 12.21 -10.16 0.85
CA GLY A 541 12.07 -11.45 1.50
C GLY A 541 10.85 -12.21 1.00
N ARG A 542 11.02 -13.47 0.63
CA ARG A 542 9.98 -14.49 0.36
C ARG A 542 9.11 -14.26 -0.90
N ASN A 543 8.83 -13.03 -1.28
CA ASN A 543 8.01 -12.69 -2.44
C ASN A 543 8.37 -11.31 -2.98
N LEU A 544 8.38 -11.16 -4.30
CA LEU A 544 8.37 -9.86 -4.96
C LEU A 544 7.35 -9.89 -6.09
N THR A 545 6.19 -9.27 -5.87
CA THR A 545 5.14 -9.19 -6.88
C THR A 545 4.92 -7.75 -7.27
N THR A 546 4.96 -7.47 -8.57
CA THR A 546 4.62 -6.18 -9.15
C THR A 546 3.49 -6.33 -10.15
N ILE A 547 2.44 -5.53 -9.97
CA ILE A 547 1.20 -5.62 -10.72
C ILE A 547 0.76 -4.23 -11.21
N ILE A 548 0.22 -4.16 -12.44
CA ILE A 548 -0.56 -3.02 -12.93
C ILE A 548 -1.80 -3.58 -13.64
N GLU A 549 -2.99 -3.14 -13.22
CA GLU A 549 -4.26 -3.62 -13.77
C GLU A 549 -5.18 -2.47 -14.17
N ALA A 550 -5.78 -2.56 -15.36
CA ALA A 550 -6.78 -1.62 -15.88
C ALA A 550 -7.55 -2.25 -17.04
N ASP A 551 -8.49 -1.53 -17.65
CA ASP A 551 -9.06 -1.92 -18.94
C ASP A 551 -8.04 -1.76 -20.07
N ASN A 552 -7.34 -0.61 -20.10
CA ASN A 552 -6.30 -0.31 -21.09
C ASN A 552 -4.96 0.02 -20.40
N LEU A 553 -3.89 -0.65 -20.80
CA LEU A 553 -2.53 -0.44 -20.31
C LEU A 553 -1.64 0.14 -21.41
N GLU A 554 -1.19 1.39 -21.24
CA GLU A 554 -0.37 2.07 -22.24
C GLU A 554 0.90 2.66 -21.63
N LYS A 555 2.05 2.46 -22.27
CA LYS A 555 3.30 3.17 -21.94
C LYS A 555 3.77 3.01 -20.48
N ASN A 556 3.31 1.97 -19.77
CA ASN A 556 3.73 1.72 -18.40
C ASN A 556 5.16 1.21 -18.37
N THR A 557 5.90 1.55 -17.33
CA THR A 557 7.33 1.25 -17.23
C THR A 557 7.68 0.61 -15.90
N ILE A 558 8.31 -0.57 -15.93
CA ILE A 558 8.88 -1.23 -14.75
C ILE A 558 10.39 -1.31 -14.91
N LYS A 559 11.13 -0.77 -13.94
CA LYS A 559 12.59 -0.72 -13.94
C LYS A 559 13.17 -1.31 -12.68
N TYR A 560 13.96 -2.37 -12.81
CA TYR A 560 14.74 -2.95 -11.72
C TYR A 560 16.23 -2.76 -12.00
N ASN A 561 16.99 -2.40 -10.97
CA ASN A 561 18.45 -2.35 -10.99
C ASN A 561 18.97 -2.91 -9.66
N LEU A 562 19.80 -3.96 -9.71
CA LEU A 562 20.33 -4.64 -8.52
C LEU A 562 19.22 -5.10 -7.56
N VAL A 563 18.35 -5.97 -8.05
CA VAL A 563 17.16 -6.43 -7.30
C VAL A 563 17.24 -7.92 -6.98
N GLN A 564 16.88 -8.29 -5.75
CA GLN A 564 16.86 -9.68 -5.31
C GLN A 564 15.51 -10.05 -4.70
N SER A 565 14.91 -11.14 -5.20
CA SER A 565 13.74 -11.78 -4.59
C SER A 565 14.19 -13.08 -3.91
N LEU A 566 14.32 -13.03 -2.59
CA LEU A 566 14.68 -14.20 -1.81
C LEU A 566 13.47 -15.11 -1.61
N SER A 567 13.71 -16.41 -1.43
CA SER A 567 12.72 -17.35 -0.93
C SER A 567 13.35 -18.35 0.03
N ASN A 568 12.51 -19.03 0.81
CA ASN A 568 12.89 -20.12 1.70
C ASN A 568 12.22 -21.41 1.21
N ALA A 569 12.82 -22.56 1.55
CA ALA A 569 12.43 -23.87 1.02
C ALA A 569 10.96 -24.26 1.27
N SER A 570 10.34 -23.73 2.32
CA SER A 570 8.95 -24.01 2.73
C SER A 570 7.88 -23.14 2.06
N ASN A 571 8.24 -22.11 1.28
CA ASN A 571 7.29 -21.16 0.67
C ASN A 571 6.99 -21.51 -0.80
N ILE A 572 6.26 -22.61 -1.03
CA ILE A 572 5.88 -23.03 -2.39
C ILE A 572 4.84 -22.13 -3.07
N ASP A 573 4.07 -21.36 -2.30
CA ASP A 573 2.94 -20.55 -2.78
C ASP A 573 3.31 -19.10 -3.16
N LYS A 574 4.56 -18.68 -2.88
CA LYS A 574 5.04 -17.31 -3.09
C LYS A 574 5.98 -17.22 -4.29
N GLY A 575 5.90 -16.10 -5.03
CA GLY A 575 6.50 -15.96 -6.34
C GLY A 575 7.36 -14.71 -6.50
N SER A 576 8.06 -14.64 -7.62
CA SER A 576 8.67 -13.42 -8.11
C SER A 576 8.06 -13.04 -9.44
N LYS A 577 7.12 -12.09 -9.40
CA LYS A 577 6.15 -11.87 -10.48
C LYS A 577 6.13 -10.41 -10.93
N ILE A 578 6.09 -10.20 -12.24
CA ILE A 578 5.75 -8.92 -12.86
C ILE A 578 4.59 -9.17 -13.82
N ILE A 579 3.42 -8.60 -13.53
CA ILE A 579 2.19 -8.84 -14.28
C ILE A 579 1.54 -7.51 -14.64
N LEU A 580 1.39 -7.24 -15.93
CA LEU A 580 0.57 -6.15 -16.45
C LEU A 580 -0.69 -6.77 -17.06
N ARG A 581 -1.86 -6.50 -16.49
CA ARG A 581 -3.13 -7.11 -16.88
C ARG A 581 -4.14 -6.08 -17.38
N ALA A 582 -4.52 -6.20 -18.65
CA ALA A 582 -5.55 -5.40 -19.29
C ALA A 582 -6.83 -6.21 -19.53
N ASN A 583 -8.00 -5.62 -19.28
CA ASN A 583 -9.27 -6.23 -19.73
C ASN A 583 -9.53 -6.05 -21.23
N GLU A 584 -8.87 -5.09 -21.88
CA GLU A 584 -9.01 -4.81 -23.30
C GLU A 584 -7.66 -4.89 -24.00
N ASN A 585 -6.82 -3.87 -23.86
CA ASN A 585 -5.58 -3.71 -24.63
C ASN A 585 -4.37 -3.41 -23.75
N ALA A 586 -3.20 -3.94 -24.11
CA ALA A 586 -1.93 -3.65 -23.44
C ALA A 586 -0.83 -3.33 -24.46
N ASN A 587 -0.57 -2.04 -24.65
CA ASN A 587 0.27 -1.53 -25.73
C ASN A 587 1.43 -0.64 -25.24
N ASP A 588 2.57 -0.68 -25.94
CA ASP A 588 3.75 0.16 -25.70
C ASP A 588 4.35 0.08 -24.28
N ASN A 589 4.10 -1.00 -23.52
CA ASN A 589 4.60 -1.14 -22.16
C ASN A 589 6.07 -1.63 -22.16
N THR A 590 6.85 -1.22 -21.17
CA THR A 590 8.28 -1.54 -21.08
C THR A 590 8.65 -2.14 -19.72
N LEU A 591 9.29 -3.30 -19.73
CA LEU A 591 10.07 -3.84 -18.61
C LEU A 591 11.56 -3.71 -18.94
N ASN A 592 12.31 -3.09 -18.05
CA ASN A 592 13.76 -3.01 -18.13
C ASN A 592 14.37 -3.48 -16.80
N ILE A 593 14.85 -4.71 -16.79
CA ILE A 593 15.22 -5.45 -15.58
C ILE A 593 16.72 -5.75 -15.66
N LYS A 594 17.49 -5.11 -14.78
CA LYS A 594 18.95 -5.21 -14.74
C LYS A 594 19.44 -5.78 -13.41
N ASP A 595 20.41 -6.70 -13.49
CA ASP A 595 21.09 -7.32 -12.36
C ASP A 595 20.07 -7.87 -11.34
N TYR A 596 19.23 -8.78 -11.82
CA TYR A 596 18.09 -9.30 -11.07
C TYR A 596 18.21 -10.81 -10.83
N SER A 597 18.00 -11.20 -9.56
CA SER A 597 18.01 -12.61 -9.16
C SER A 597 16.77 -12.99 -8.37
N SER A 598 16.22 -14.17 -8.64
CA SER A 598 15.10 -14.75 -7.91
C SER A 598 15.35 -16.20 -7.52
N ALA A 599 14.96 -16.55 -6.29
CA ALA A 599 14.93 -17.92 -5.80
C ALA A 599 13.50 -18.44 -5.56
N ALA A 600 12.47 -17.80 -6.15
CA ALA A 600 11.08 -18.18 -5.96
C ALA A 600 10.68 -19.44 -6.76
N SER A 601 9.68 -20.18 -6.27
CA SER A 601 9.12 -21.33 -7.00
C SER A 601 8.46 -20.89 -8.30
N SER A 602 7.75 -19.77 -8.31
CA SER A 602 7.04 -19.24 -9.49
C SER A 602 7.65 -17.91 -9.92
N ASN A 603 8.30 -17.91 -11.09
CA ASN A 603 8.92 -16.74 -11.73
C ASN A 603 8.14 -16.36 -12.99
N VAL A 604 7.33 -15.32 -12.93
CA VAL A 604 6.39 -14.98 -14.01
C VAL A 604 6.55 -13.53 -14.41
N TYR A 605 6.85 -13.29 -15.68
CA TYR A 605 7.03 -11.95 -16.26
C TYR A 605 6.18 -11.87 -17.51
N VAL A 606 5.01 -11.21 -17.40
CA VAL A 606 4.01 -11.21 -18.47
C VAL A 606 3.29 -9.88 -18.61
N ILE A 607 2.94 -9.55 -19.84
CA ILE A 607 1.88 -8.58 -20.16
C ILE A 607 0.74 -9.37 -20.78
N ASN A 608 -0.46 -9.27 -20.23
CA ASN A 608 -1.64 -9.93 -20.76
C ASN A 608 -2.80 -8.95 -20.98
N ALA A 609 -3.55 -9.17 -22.05
CA ALA A 609 -4.74 -8.43 -22.44
C ALA A 609 -5.77 -9.39 -23.02
N LYS A 610 -7.06 -9.05 -23.02
CA LYS A 610 -8.08 -9.93 -23.64
C LYS A 610 -8.15 -9.77 -25.16
N THR A 611 -7.94 -8.57 -25.68
CA THR A 611 -8.12 -8.26 -27.10
C THR A 611 -6.77 -8.13 -27.81
N GLU A 612 -5.96 -7.15 -27.40
CA GLU A 612 -4.72 -6.82 -28.10
C GLU A 612 -3.55 -6.61 -27.14
N SER A 613 -2.38 -7.13 -27.51
CA SER A 613 -1.13 -6.81 -26.85
C SER A 613 -0.02 -6.58 -27.88
N ALA A 614 0.37 -5.31 -28.04
CA ALA A 614 1.27 -4.89 -29.11
C ALA A 614 2.38 -3.92 -28.68
N ASN A 615 3.49 -3.93 -29.43
CA ASN A 615 4.63 -3.02 -29.25
C ASN A 615 5.26 -3.04 -27.84
N ASN A 616 5.03 -4.09 -27.06
CA ASN A 616 5.60 -4.19 -25.72
C ASN A 616 7.06 -4.62 -25.77
N THR A 617 7.85 -4.14 -24.83
CA THR A 617 9.30 -4.35 -24.79
C THR A 617 9.74 -4.91 -23.45
N PHE A 618 10.32 -6.10 -23.46
CA PHE A 618 11.04 -6.67 -22.32
C PHE A 618 12.54 -6.64 -22.58
N ILE A 619 13.30 -6.07 -21.65
CA ILE A 619 14.75 -6.08 -21.65
C ILE A 619 15.21 -6.62 -20.31
N PHE A 620 15.89 -7.76 -20.34
CA PHE A 620 16.58 -8.35 -19.21
C PHE A 620 18.08 -8.29 -19.44
N ASP A 621 18.81 -7.72 -18.49
CA ASP A 621 20.28 -7.68 -18.49
C ASP A 621 20.80 -8.27 -17.18
N ASN A 622 21.44 -9.44 -17.27
CA ASN A 622 21.85 -10.27 -16.12
C ASN A 622 20.66 -10.78 -15.31
N LEU A 623 19.96 -11.77 -15.87
CA LEU A 623 18.82 -12.45 -15.25
C LEU A 623 19.26 -13.79 -14.64
N ALA A 624 19.05 -13.97 -13.33
CA ALA A 624 19.29 -15.24 -12.63
C ALA A 624 18.02 -15.77 -11.98
N LEU A 625 17.57 -16.95 -12.38
CA LEU A 625 16.34 -17.58 -11.91
C LEU A 625 16.63 -18.95 -11.32
N GLY A 626 16.12 -19.19 -10.12
CA GLY A 626 16.17 -20.50 -9.47
C GLY A 626 15.00 -20.66 -8.49
N THR A 627 15.01 -21.78 -7.78
CA THR A 627 14.01 -22.09 -6.75
C THR A 627 14.69 -22.56 -5.47
N ALA A 628 14.34 -21.94 -4.34
CA ALA A 628 14.81 -22.35 -3.02
C ALA A 628 14.07 -23.60 -2.49
N SER A 629 13.03 -24.07 -3.18
CA SER A 629 12.23 -25.25 -2.79
C SER A 629 13.10 -26.51 -2.66
N ASP A 630 12.90 -27.28 -1.59
CA ASP A 630 13.58 -28.58 -1.40
C ASP A 630 13.25 -29.57 -2.52
N LYS A 631 12.04 -29.47 -3.10
CA LYS A 631 11.63 -30.29 -4.25
C LYS A 631 12.32 -29.87 -5.55
N ARG A 632 12.88 -28.65 -5.59
CA ARG A 632 13.40 -28.00 -6.81
C ARG A 632 12.39 -27.97 -7.94
N GLU A 633 11.10 -27.85 -7.60
CA GLU A 633 10.00 -27.66 -8.55
C GLU A 633 9.61 -26.18 -8.62
N GLY A 634 9.14 -25.74 -9.78
CA GLY A 634 8.73 -24.36 -9.98
C GLY A 634 8.40 -24.03 -11.43
N GLU A 635 8.06 -22.79 -11.76
CA GLU A 635 7.76 -22.36 -13.13
C GLU A 635 8.53 -21.10 -13.50
N ILE A 636 8.87 -20.99 -14.78
CA ILE A 636 9.39 -19.77 -15.40
C ILE A 636 8.51 -19.47 -16.62
N VAL A 637 7.90 -18.29 -16.65
CA VAL A 637 7.12 -17.81 -17.81
C VAL A 637 7.56 -16.40 -18.15
N ILE A 638 8.09 -16.20 -19.36
CA ILE A 638 8.48 -14.89 -19.90
C ILE A 638 7.71 -14.65 -21.21
N SER A 639 6.90 -13.60 -21.27
CA SER A 639 6.20 -13.17 -22.48
C SER A 639 5.89 -11.67 -22.48
N ALA A 640 6.31 -10.96 -23.52
CA ALA A 640 6.04 -9.52 -23.65
C ALA A 640 4.61 -9.21 -24.07
N GLY A 641 3.79 -10.19 -24.47
CA GLY A 641 2.38 -9.97 -24.76
C GLY A 641 1.56 -11.24 -24.91
N ILE A 642 0.41 -11.34 -24.24
CA ILE A 642 -0.54 -12.45 -24.38
C ILE A 642 -1.94 -11.90 -24.61
N ALA A 643 -2.55 -12.21 -25.76
CA ALA A 643 -3.88 -11.75 -26.14
C ALA A 643 -4.47 -12.55 -27.32
N LYS A 644 -5.71 -12.23 -27.73
CA LYS A 644 -6.30 -12.74 -28.99
C LYS A 644 -5.56 -12.25 -30.24
N ASN A 645 -4.98 -11.05 -30.17
CA ASN A 645 -4.15 -10.45 -31.19
C ASN A 645 -2.84 -9.96 -30.56
N THR A 646 -1.72 -10.63 -30.84
CA THR A 646 -0.39 -10.25 -30.32
C THR A 646 0.58 -9.94 -31.44
N HIS A 647 1.17 -8.75 -31.42
CA HIS A 647 2.11 -8.40 -32.48
C HIS A 647 3.14 -7.34 -32.13
N ASP A 648 4.24 -7.34 -32.88
CA ASP A 648 5.31 -6.36 -32.76
C ASP A 648 5.94 -6.28 -31.35
N ASN A 649 5.79 -7.34 -30.53
CA ASN A 649 6.38 -7.41 -29.21
C ASN A 649 7.87 -7.81 -29.31
N TYR A 650 8.69 -7.25 -28.43
CA TYR A 650 10.14 -7.44 -28.41
C TYR A 650 10.61 -7.91 -27.04
N THR A 651 11.20 -9.10 -26.97
CA THR A 651 11.86 -9.61 -25.76
C THR A 651 13.34 -9.75 -26.01
N HIS A 652 14.18 -9.09 -25.21
CA HIS A 652 15.62 -9.24 -25.18
C HIS A 652 16.08 -9.77 -23.83
N ILE A 653 16.78 -10.89 -23.82
CA ILE A 653 17.46 -11.42 -22.63
C ILE A 653 18.96 -11.45 -22.91
N ASN A 654 19.70 -10.55 -22.28
CA ASN A 654 21.15 -10.53 -22.25
C ASN A 654 21.63 -11.16 -20.94
N ASN A 655 22.43 -12.22 -21.03
CA ASN A 655 22.91 -13.01 -19.90
C ASN A 655 21.77 -13.67 -19.10
N LEU A 656 21.58 -14.97 -19.33
CA LEU A 656 20.54 -15.77 -18.68
C LEU A 656 21.18 -16.89 -17.85
N ASN A 657 20.82 -16.98 -16.58
CA ASN A 657 21.16 -18.10 -15.71
C ASN A 657 19.89 -18.74 -15.16
N ILE A 658 19.71 -20.04 -15.39
CA ILE A 658 18.61 -20.84 -14.85
C ILE A 658 19.21 -21.98 -14.02
N ASP A 659 18.89 -22.01 -12.74
CA ASP A 659 19.31 -23.04 -11.78
C ASP A 659 18.48 -24.35 -11.95
N GLU A 660 18.66 -25.32 -11.07
CA GLU A 660 17.98 -26.62 -11.11
C GLU A 660 16.45 -26.50 -11.01
N TYR A 661 15.74 -27.04 -12.02
CA TYR A 661 14.30 -27.34 -11.96
C TYR A 661 14.06 -28.82 -12.29
N LYS A 662 13.40 -29.55 -11.38
CA LYS A 662 13.11 -30.99 -11.50
C LYS A 662 11.78 -31.31 -12.15
N ASN A 663 10.88 -30.34 -12.30
CA ASN A 663 9.64 -30.54 -13.03
C ASN A 663 9.84 -30.30 -14.53
N ASN A 664 9.80 -31.39 -15.29
CA ASN A 664 10.21 -31.46 -16.70
C ASN A 664 9.46 -30.56 -17.70
N LYS A 665 8.45 -29.76 -17.30
CA LYS A 665 7.54 -29.03 -18.21
C LYS A 665 7.25 -27.57 -17.85
N ALA A 666 8.14 -26.89 -17.12
CA ALA A 666 7.75 -25.66 -16.43
C ALA A 666 8.41 -24.36 -16.90
N ILE A 667 9.26 -24.40 -17.93
CA ILE A 667 10.01 -23.23 -18.41
C ILE A 667 9.56 -22.84 -19.82
N PHE A 668 8.93 -21.68 -19.93
CA PHE A 668 8.41 -21.09 -21.16
C PHE A 668 9.04 -19.71 -21.40
N ILE A 669 9.70 -19.55 -22.54
CA ILE A 669 10.30 -18.27 -22.96
C ILE A 669 9.78 -17.93 -24.35
N SER A 670 9.09 -16.80 -24.46
CA SER A 670 8.50 -16.33 -25.71
C SER A 670 8.49 -14.80 -25.80
N ALA A 671 8.34 -14.29 -27.01
CA ALA A 671 8.00 -12.88 -27.22
C ALA A 671 6.48 -12.63 -27.11
N SER A 672 5.65 -13.65 -27.39
CA SER A 672 4.18 -13.53 -27.31
C SER A 672 3.47 -14.81 -26.85
N GLY A 673 2.16 -14.74 -26.61
CA GLY A 673 1.27 -15.87 -26.39
C GLY A 673 -0.17 -15.59 -26.79
N VAL A 674 -0.99 -16.63 -26.91
CA VAL A 674 -2.41 -16.54 -27.29
C VAL A 674 -3.29 -17.44 -26.41
N TYR A 675 -4.60 -17.20 -26.38
CA TYR A 675 -5.53 -18.00 -25.56
C TYR A 675 -6.17 -19.16 -26.34
N SER A 676 -6.24 -19.05 -27.66
CA SER A 676 -6.81 -20.05 -28.55
C SER A 676 -5.90 -20.32 -29.74
N GLU A 677 -5.99 -21.54 -30.28
CA GLU A 677 -5.28 -21.89 -31.53
C GLU A 677 -5.73 -21.07 -32.73
N ASN A 678 -6.89 -20.40 -32.67
CA ASN A 678 -7.38 -19.53 -33.76
C ASN A 678 -6.90 -18.08 -33.66
N ASP A 679 -6.32 -17.71 -32.53
CA ASP A 679 -5.84 -16.34 -32.28
C ASP A 679 -4.58 -16.02 -33.11
N LYS A 680 -4.30 -14.73 -33.22
CA LYS A 680 -3.25 -14.19 -34.08
C LYS A 680 -2.02 -13.81 -33.26
N SER A 681 -0.86 -14.27 -33.72
CA SER A 681 0.45 -13.85 -33.24
C SER A 681 1.37 -13.62 -34.43
N TYR A 682 1.93 -12.42 -34.58
CA TYR A 682 2.80 -12.07 -35.70
C TYR A 682 3.79 -10.93 -35.42
N ASN A 683 4.89 -10.83 -36.19
CA ASN A 683 5.95 -9.81 -36.06
C ASN A 683 6.65 -9.75 -34.68
N ASN A 684 6.53 -10.77 -33.85
CA ASN A 684 7.15 -10.77 -32.52
C ASN A 684 8.62 -11.18 -32.62
N THR A 685 9.50 -10.53 -31.85
CA THR A 685 10.94 -10.80 -31.86
C THR A 685 11.42 -11.26 -30.49
N LEU A 686 12.07 -12.43 -30.45
CA LEU A 686 12.82 -12.91 -29.29
C LEU A 686 14.33 -12.84 -29.58
N TYR A 687 15.07 -12.08 -28.78
CA TYR A 687 16.52 -11.94 -28.87
C TYR A 687 17.21 -12.47 -27.62
N LEU A 688 18.06 -13.48 -27.77
CA LEU A 688 18.91 -14.00 -26.69
C LEU A 688 20.38 -13.69 -26.99
N SER A 689 21.08 -13.08 -26.03
CA SER A 689 22.49 -12.69 -26.16
C SER A 689 23.30 -12.88 -24.89
N GLY A 690 24.62 -12.65 -25.00
CA GLY A 690 25.52 -12.78 -23.86
C GLY A 690 25.83 -14.24 -23.54
N ASN A 691 25.88 -14.57 -22.24
CA ASN A 691 26.13 -15.89 -21.70
C ASN A 691 24.81 -16.57 -21.31
N THR A 692 24.62 -17.82 -21.69
CA THR A 692 23.43 -18.59 -21.31
C THR A 692 23.85 -19.84 -20.56
N ASN A 693 23.53 -19.89 -19.27
CA ASN A 693 23.84 -20.98 -18.37
C ASN A 693 22.54 -21.61 -17.88
N ILE A 694 22.32 -22.88 -18.20
CA ILE A 694 21.17 -23.65 -17.72
C ILE A 694 21.73 -24.85 -16.97
N PHE A 695 21.23 -25.09 -15.75
CA PHE A 695 21.69 -26.20 -14.91
C PHE A 695 21.52 -27.55 -15.63
N ASN A 696 22.45 -28.48 -15.38
CA ASN A 696 22.43 -29.80 -16.01
C ASN A 696 21.08 -30.51 -15.76
N ASN A 697 20.54 -31.14 -16.79
CA ASN A 697 19.21 -31.79 -16.80
C ASN A 697 18.00 -30.85 -16.69
N THR A 698 18.18 -29.55 -16.47
CA THR A 698 17.12 -28.55 -16.65
C THR A 698 17.01 -28.20 -18.12
N ASN A 699 15.79 -28.20 -18.67
CA ASN A 699 15.54 -27.86 -20.07
C ASN A 699 14.45 -26.80 -20.15
N ILE A 700 14.60 -25.85 -21.08
CA ILE A 700 13.50 -24.99 -21.49
C ILE A 700 12.48 -25.89 -22.20
N GLU A 701 11.23 -25.92 -21.73
CA GLU A 701 10.20 -26.76 -22.33
C GLU A 701 9.80 -26.20 -23.70
N VAL A 702 9.52 -24.89 -23.75
CA VAL A 702 9.15 -24.20 -24.99
C VAL A 702 9.95 -22.91 -25.15
N LEU A 703 10.66 -22.81 -26.27
CA LEU A 703 11.21 -21.58 -26.80
C LEU A 703 10.44 -21.23 -28.08
N ALA A 704 9.64 -20.16 -28.07
CA ALA A 704 8.74 -19.90 -29.20
C ALA A 704 8.56 -18.43 -29.55
N GLY A 705 8.08 -18.17 -30.76
CA GLY A 705 7.54 -16.85 -31.13
C GLY A 705 6.18 -16.61 -30.47
N SER A 706 5.40 -17.67 -30.27
CA SER A 706 4.13 -17.69 -29.56
C SER A 706 3.83 -19.05 -28.91
N PHE A 707 3.07 -19.04 -27.81
CA PHE A 707 2.61 -20.23 -27.11
C PHE A 707 1.12 -20.12 -26.75
N LEU A 708 0.50 -21.23 -26.34
CA LEU A 708 -0.89 -21.28 -25.91
C LEU A 708 -0.98 -21.15 -24.38
N GLN A 709 -1.64 -20.11 -23.89
CA GLN A 709 -2.00 -19.96 -22.48
C GLN A 709 -3.42 -20.48 -22.25
N THR A 710 -3.52 -21.60 -21.51
CA THR A 710 -4.79 -22.34 -21.32
C THR A 710 -5.61 -21.88 -20.11
N LYS A 711 -5.08 -20.94 -19.31
CA LYS A 711 -5.80 -20.36 -18.16
C LYS A 711 -5.45 -18.88 -18.00
N GLU A 712 -6.47 -18.05 -17.85
CA GLU A 712 -6.37 -16.58 -17.85
C GLU A 712 -5.99 -15.98 -16.47
N ASP A 713 -6.18 -16.74 -15.38
CA ASP A 713 -5.99 -16.27 -13.99
C ASP A 713 -4.54 -16.42 -13.47
N ASN A 714 -4.35 -16.27 -12.15
CA ASN A 714 -3.06 -16.32 -11.44
C ASN A 714 -2.30 -17.67 -11.51
N SER A 715 -2.84 -18.69 -12.20
CA SER A 715 -2.18 -19.96 -12.45
C SER A 715 -1.87 -20.08 -13.95
N PHE A 716 -0.60 -19.90 -14.31
CA PHE A 716 -0.13 -19.81 -15.69
C PHE A 716 0.09 -21.20 -16.30
N VAL A 717 -0.98 -21.81 -16.81
CA VAL A 717 -0.88 -23.11 -17.49
C VAL A 717 -0.61 -22.90 -18.98
N SER A 718 0.62 -23.16 -19.39
CA SER A 718 1.10 -22.94 -20.76
C SER A 718 1.32 -24.25 -21.51
N LYS A 719 1.12 -24.22 -22.83
CA LYS A 719 1.40 -25.33 -23.75
C LYS A 719 2.04 -24.82 -25.03
N ALA A 720 2.77 -25.69 -25.72
CA ALA A 720 3.25 -25.41 -27.06
C ALA A 720 2.05 -25.17 -28.00
N LEU A 721 2.10 -24.10 -28.78
CA LEU A 721 1.16 -23.84 -29.87
C LEU A 721 1.58 -24.66 -31.09
N MET A 722 0.65 -25.13 -31.93
CA MET A 722 1.00 -25.75 -33.21
C MET A 722 1.66 -24.72 -34.15
N HIS A 723 2.59 -25.15 -35.00
CA HIS A 723 3.27 -24.22 -35.91
C HIS A 723 2.26 -23.57 -36.88
N LYS A 724 2.37 -22.26 -37.09
CA LYS A 724 1.64 -21.52 -38.11
C LYS A 724 2.66 -20.75 -38.95
N ASN A 725 2.59 -20.91 -40.27
CA ASN A 725 3.46 -20.19 -41.21
C ASN A 725 2.95 -18.76 -41.44
N GLY A 726 3.85 -17.86 -41.83
CA GLY A 726 3.47 -16.49 -42.25
C GLY A 726 3.13 -15.56 -41.09
N THR A 727 3.59 -15.89 -39.89
CA THR A 727 3.54 -15.06 -38.69
C THR A 727 4.60 -13.96 -38.70
N ASN A 728 5.67 -14.07 -39.49
CA ASN A 728 6.82 -13.15 -39.44
C ASN A 728 7.44 -13.03 -38.02
N ASN A 729 7.26 -14.04 -37.17
CA ASN A 729 7.91 -14.10 -35.86
C ASN A 729 9.40 -14.42 -36.03
N HIS A 730 10.25 -13.77 -35.24
CA HIS A 730 11.71 -13.73 -35.44
C HIS A 730 12.48 -14.14 -34.19
N LEU A 731 13.29 -15.20 -34.30
CA LEU A 731 14.29 -15.57 -33.31
C LEU A 731 15.66 -15.00 -33.69
N VAL A 732 16.29 -14.25 -32.78
CA VAL A 732 17.66 -13.76 -32.92
C VAL A 732 18.53 -14.34 -31.81
N LEU A 733 19.69 -14.90 -32.17
CA LEU A 733 20.62 -15.52 -31.23
C LEU A 733 22.03 -14.97 -31.39
N ASN A 734 22.63 -14.59 -30.27
CA ASN A 734 24.06 -14.30 -30.12
C ASN A 734 24.71 -15.21 -29.06
N THR A 735 24.00 -16.26 -28.66
CA THR A 735 24.35 -17.22 -27.60
C THR A 735 23.86 -18.60 -28.01
N ASN A 736 24.34 -19.64 -27.33
CA ASN A 736 23.81 -20.99 -27.44
C ASN A 736 22.57 -21.16 -26.56
N ILE A 737 21.54 -21.84 -27.08
CA ILE A 737 20.32 -22.16 -26.34
C ILE A 737 19.84 -23.58 -26.68
N LYS A 738 19.35 -24.29 -25.67
CA LYS A 738 18.74 -25.62 -25.80
C LYS A 738 17.33 -25.61 -25.23
N ALA A 739 16.38 -26.14 -26.00
CA ALA A 739 14.99 -26.33 -25.58
C ALA A 739 14.48 -27.72 -25.97
N ASN A 740 13.38 -28.16 -25.39
CA ASN A 740 12.69 -29.37 -25.84
C ASN A 740 11.97 -29.07 -27.16
N ILE A 741 11.14 -28.03 -27.19
CA ILE A 741 10.37 -27.58 -28.35
C ILE A 741 10.81 -26.18 -28.78
N ILE A 742 11.04 -26.02 -30.09
CA ILE A 742 11.22 -24.73 -30.75
C ILE A 742 10.07 -24.56 -31.75
N ASN A 743 9.27 -23.49 -31.62
CA ASN A 743 8.13 -23.33 -32.51
C ASN A 743 7.73 -21.89 -32.80
N ASN A 744 6.86 -21.72 -33.81
CA ASN A 744 6.19 -20.48 -34.18
C ASN A 744 7.16 -19.33 -34.51
N PHE A 745 8.26 -19.65 -35.19
CA PHE A 745 9.20 -18.70 -35.79
C PHE A 745 9.26 -18.93 -37.29
N ASP A 746 9.16 -17.85 -38.08
CA ASP A 746 9.43 -17.88 -39.52
C ASP A 746 10.87 -17.45 -39.81
N HIS A 747 11.41 -16.53 -39.01
CA HIS A 747 12.73 -15.95 -39.25
C HIS A 747 13.71 -16.32 -38.15
N TYR A 748 14.93 -16.66 -38.54
CA TYR A 748 16.04 -16.98 -37.66
C TYR A 748 17.23 -16.08 -38.01
N SER A 749 17.88 -15.51 -37.01
CA SER A 749 19.10 -14.73 -37.21
C SER A 749 20.16 -15.06 -36.18
N PHE A 750 21.37 -15.27 -36.67
CA PHE A 750 22.51 -15.69 -35.86
C PHE A 750 23.59 -14.65 -35.93
N ILE A 751 23.96 -14.08 -34.78
CA ILE A 751 25.09 -13.18 -34.63
C ILE A 751 26.26 -14.00 -34.08
N LEU A 752 27.20 -14.34 -34.95
CA LEU A 752 28.23 -15.33 -34.65
C LEU A 752 29.34 -14.78 -33.73
N LYS A 753 29.79 -15.66 -32.82
CA LYS A 753 30.99 -15.59 -31.98
C LYS A 753 31.87 -16.81 -32.25
N ASP A 754 33.17 -16.65 -32.09
CA ASP A 754 34.18 -17.67 -32.42
C ASP A 754 34.15 -18.92 -31.52
N ASP A 755 33.62 -18.80 -30.30
CA ASP A 755 33.63 -19.81 -29.24
C ASP A 755 32.36 -20.67 -29.18
N THR A 756 31.30 -20.29 -29.89
CA THR A 756 30.03 -21.01 -29.89
C THR A 756 29.99 -22.07 -30.99
N LYS A 757 29.93 -23.35 -30.62
CA LYS A 757 29.86 -24.48 -31.59
C LYS A 757 28.46 -24.68 -32.19
N THR A 758 27.43 -24.64 -31.35
CA THR A 758 26.02 -24.83 -31.73
C THR A 758 25.18 -23.73 -31.13
N TYR A 759 24.40 -23.02 -31.95
CA TYR A 759 23.58 -21.89 -31.48
C TYR A 759 22.20 -22.32 -30.98
N LEU A 760 21.52 -23.18 -31.73
CA LEU A 760 20.15 -23.59 -31.42
C LEU A 760 20.05 -25.11 -31.38
N SER A 761 19.55 -25.65 -30.27
CA SER A 761 19.36 -27.10 -30.09
C SER A 761 17.93 -27.43 -29.62
N ALA A 762 17.28 -28.39 -30.28
CA ALA A 762 15.97 -28.93 -29.91
C ALA A 762 15.98 -30.44 -29.69
N LYS A 763 15.12 -30.94 -28.81
CA LYS A 763 14.81 -32.38 -28.74
C LYS A 763 13.75 -32.78 -29.77
N GLU A 764 12.76 -31.92 -29.99
CA GLU A 764 11.70 -32.13 -30.98
C GLU A 764 12.09 -31.57 -32.35
N ALA A 765 11.33 -31.96 -33.38
CA ALA A 765 11.58 -31.49 -34.75
C ALA A 765 11.32 -29.99 -34.88
N ILE A 766 12.13 -29.29 -35.69
CA ILE A 766 11.97 -27.86 -35.95
C ILE A 766 11.22 -27.66 -37.28
N ASN A 767 10.19 -26.83 -37.29
CA ASN A 767 9.44 -26.49 -38.51
C ASN A 767 10.18 -25.41 -39.32
N LEU A 768 10.29 -25.63 -40.63
CA LEU A 768 10.83 -24.69 -41.60
C LEU A 768 9.91 -24.63 -42.83
N SER A 769 9.66 -23.42 -43.33
CA SER A 769 8.84 -23.21 -44.52
C SER A 769 9.65 -22.52 -45.63
N LYS A 770 9.10 -22.50 -46.84
CA LYS A 770 9.69 -21.77 -47.97
C LYS A 770 9.75 -20.25 -47.74
N ASP A 771 8.93 -19.74 -46.82
CA ASP A 771 8.84 -18.32 -46.48
C ASP A 771 9.80 -17.97 -45.32
N SER A 772 10.40 -18.98 -44.68
CA SER A 772 11.38 -18.79 -43.62
C SER A 772 12.67 -18.14 -44.11
N SER A 773 13.40 -17.46 -43.21
CA SER A 773 14.74 -16.95 -43.52
C SER A 773 15.76 -17.35 -42.46
N ILE A 774 16.98 -17.70 -42.87
CA ILE A 774 18.12 -17.89 -41.98
C ILE A 774 19.15 -16.83 -42.34
N ASN A 775 19.34 -15.83 -41.48
CA ASN A 775 20.29 -14.73 -41.68
C ASN A 775 21.48 -14.85 -40.73
N VAL A 776 22.68 -14.58 -41.24
CA VAL A 776 23.92 -14.70 -40.46
C VAL A 776 24.64 -13.36 -40.43
N TYR A 777 25.03 -12.93 -39.23
CA TYR A 777 25.71 -11.67 -38.97
C TYR A 777 27.02 -11.94 -38.23
N THR A 778 28.05 -11.13 -38.52
CA THR A 778 29.37 -11.22 -37.87
C THR A 778 29.90 -9.82 -37.57
N ASN A 779 30.91 -9.72 -36.71
CA ASN A 779 31.63 -8.48 -36.39
C ASN A 779 32.98 -8.36 -37.14
N ASN A 780 33.08 -8.92 -38.36
CA ASN A 780 34.29 -8.98 -39.23
C ASN A 780 35.45 -9.88 -38.78
N ASN A 781 35.47 -10.37 -37.53
CA ASN A 781 36.55 -11.22 -37.02
C ASN A 781 36.39 -12.72 -37.35
N VAL A 782 35.17 -13.14 -37.71
CA VAL A 782 34.83 -14.54 -37.99
C VAL A 782 34.77 -14.76 -39.52
N LYS A 783 35.77 -15.42 -40.10
CA LYS A 783 35.85 -15.76 -41.54
C LYS A 783 36.36 -17.19 -41.73
N ASN A 784 36.03 -17.83 -42.86
CA ASN A 784 36.51 -19.18 -43.23
C ASN A 784 36.30 -20.24 -42.14
N LYS A 785 35.16 -20.19 -41.46
CA LYS A 785 34.78 -21.12 -40.38
C LYS A 785 33.38 -21.67 -40.62
N SER A 786 33.14 -22.87 -40.11
CA SER A 786 31.83 -23.50 -40.13
C SER A 786 31.25 -23.60 -38.73
N PHE A 787 29.95 -23.35 -38.60
CA PHE A 787 29.23 -23.39 -37.32
C PHE A 787 27.94 -24.18 -37.47
N ILE A 788 27.51 -24.88 -36.41
CA ILE A 788 26.19 -25.48 -36.37
C ILE A 788 25.20 -24.39 -35.94
N LEU A 789 24.35 -23.94 -36.85
CA LEU A 789 23.33 -22.94 -36.51
C LEU A 789 22.18 -23.57 -35.74
N MET A 790 21.69 -24.71 -36.24
CA MET A 790 20.55 -25.42 -35.67
C MET A 790 20.82 -26.92 -35.62
N GLN A 791 20.39 -27.55 -34.53
CA GLN A 791 20.44 -28.99 -34.33
C GLN A 791 19.13 -29.48 -33.71
N SER A 792 18.56 -30.56 -34.23
CA SER A 792 17.37 -31.22 -33.65
C SER A 792 17.57 -32.73 -33.56
N GLU A 793 17.24 -33.31 -32.40
CA GLU A 793 17.32 -34.77 -32.20
C GLU A 793 16.35 -35.54 -33.12
N LYS A 794 15.22 -34.92 -33.52
CA LYS A 794 14.22 -35.47 -34.45
C LYS A 794 14.26 -34.87 -35.87
N GLY A 795 15.24 -34.01 -36.15
CA GLY A 795 15.41 -33.39 -37.47
C GLY A 795 14.44 -32.23 -37.74
N PHE A 796 14.08 -32.03 -39.00
CA PHE A 796 13.28 -30.88 -39.46
C PHE A 796 12.01 -31.35 -40.15
N VAL A 797 10.95 -30.53 -40.07
CA VAL A 797 9.67 -30.77 -40.73
C VAL A 797 9.27 -29.55 -41.58
N ASP A 798 8.50 -29.78 -42.64
CA ASP A 798 7.95 -28.70 -43.47
C ASP A 798 6.67 -28.07 -42.89
N ALA A 799 6.13 -27.11 -43.62
CA ALA A 799 4.86 -26.43 -43.32
C ALA A 799 3.65 -27.36 -43.08
N ASN A 800 3.69 -28.60 -43.58
CA ASN A 800 2.64 -29.62 -43.44
C ASN A 800 3.01 -30.69 -42.39
N ASN A 801 4.03 -30.43 -41.55
CA ASN A 801 4.60 -31.36 -40.58
C ASN A 801 5.21 -32.64 -41.19
N LYS A 802 5.58 -32.63 -42.48
CA LYS A 802 6.27 -33.76 -43.11
C LYS A 802 7.75 -33.70 -42.76
N HIS A 803 8.32 -34.81 -42.30
CA HIS A 803 9.76 -34.93 -42.06
C HIS A 803 10.58 -34.75 -43.34
N LEU A 804 11.63 -33.93 -43.23
CA LEU A 804 12.55 -33.62 -44.31
C LEU A 804 13.79 -34.52 -44.22
N ASN A 805 14.06 -35.28 -45.28
CA ASN A 805 15.33 -35.98 -45.44
C ASN A 805 16.45 -35.00 -45.86
N GLN A 806 17.68 -35.47 -45.95
CA GLN A 806 18.84 -34.62 -46.29
C GLN A 806 18.66 -33.85 -47.60
N LYS A 807 18.15 -34.50 -48.65
CA LYS A 807 17.96 -33.90 -49.98
C LYS A 807 16.85 -32.85 -49.96
N ASP A 808 15.72 -33.18 -49.33
CA ASP A 808 14.56 -32.29 -49.23
C ASP A 808 14.91 -31.04 -48.41
N LEU A 809 15.63 -31.22 -47.29
CA LEU A 809 16.08 -30.10 -46.46
C LEU A 809 17.11 -29.23 -47.18
N GLN A 810 18.08 -29.82 -47.89
CA GLN A 810 19.07 -29.04 -48.64
C GLN A 810 18.41 -28.18 -49.73
N SER A 811 17.43 -28.74 -50.46
CA SER A 811 16.64 -28.01 -51.46
C SER A 811 15.85 -26.84 -50.83
N LEU A 812 15.25 -27.07 -49.66
CA LEU A 812 14.56 -26.01 -48.92
C LEU A 812 15.52 -24.88 -48.49
N LEU A 813 16.73 -25.22 -48.03
CA LEU A 813 17.74 -24.24 -47.63
C LEU A 813 18.19 -23.34 -48.79
N GLU A 814 18.28 -23.85 -50.02
CA GLU A 814 18.58 -23.03 -51.20
C GLU A 814 17.53 -21.94 -51.47
N THR A 815 16.28 -22.18 -51.05
CA THR A 815 15.20 -21.19 -51.07
C THR A 815 15.29 -20.24 -49.88
N ILE A 816 15.40 -20.78 -48.66
CA ILE A 816 15.47 -20.01 -47.40
C ILE A 816 16.65 -19.03 -47.38
N THR A 817 17.79 -19.39 -47.98
CA THR A 817 19.00 -18.52 -48.00
C THR A 817 18.81 -17.27 -48.85
N LYS A 818 17.85 -17.27 -49.78
CA LYS A 818 17.50 -16.10 -50.62
C LYS A 818 16.55 -15.14 -49.88
N ASN A 819 15.79 -15.65 -48.92
CA ASN A 819 14.91 -14.84 -48.10
C ASN A 819 15.76 -13.98 -47.14
N ASN A 820 15.38 -12.72 -46.97
CA ASN A 820 16.12 -11.78 -46.14
C ASN A 820 15.19 -11.13 -45.12
N GLN A 821 15.58 -11.19 -43.85
CA GLN A 821 14.91 -10.49 -42.76
C GLN A 821 15.95 -9.64 -42.04
N SER A 822 15.68 -8.35 -41.91
CA SER A 822 16.55 -7.43 -41.17
C SER A 822 16.47 -7.71 -39.66
N LEU A 823 17.54 -7.37 -38.93
CA LEU A 823 17.48 -7.36 -37.48
C LEU A 823 16.45 -6.33 -37.01
N HIS A 824 15.73 -6.66 -35.93
CA HIS A 824 14.81 -5.75 -35.29
C HIS A 824 15.51 -4.43 -34.89
N LYS A 825 14.84 -3.29 -35.06
CA LYS A 825 15.40 -1.93 -34.85
C LYS A 825 16.01 -1.70 -33.46
N ASN A 826 15.54 -2.45 -32.44
CA ASN A 826 16.05 -2.34 -31.06
C ASN A 826 17.38 -3.08 -30.84
N ILE A 827 17.84 -3.91 -31.79
CA ILE A 827 19.11 -4.61 -31.70
C ILE A 827 20.24 -3.67 -32.13
N LYS A 828 20.98 -3.13 -31.14
CA LYS A 828 22.06 -2.16 -31.35
C LYS A 828 23.44 -2.79 -31.57
N ALA A 829 23.51 -4.09 -31.88
CA ALA A 829 24.77 -4.79 -32.11
C ALA A 829 25.49 -4.23 -33.35
N LYS A 830 26.79 -3.91 -33.22
CA LYS A 830 27.62 -3.45 -34.34
C LYS A 830 28.06 -4.66 -35.20
N VAL A 831 27.20 -5.10 -36.09
CA VAL A 831 27.40 -6.32 -36.90
C VAL A 831 27.01 -6.10 -38.35
N GLN A 832 27.58 -6.91 -39.25
CA GLN A 832 27.28 -6.89 -40.69
C GLN A 832 26.79 -8.26 -41.15
N LYS A 833 25.91 -8.29 -42.16
CA LYS A 833 25.44 -9.55 -42.75
C LYS A 833 26.62 -10.25 -43.42
N ALA A 834 26.86 -11.51 -43.05
CA ALA A 834 27.95 -12.30 -43.59
C ALA A 834 27.65 -12.83 -44.99
N LYS A 835 28.69 -13.19 -45.74
CA LYS A 835 28.59 -14.04 -46.93
C LYS A 835 28.73 -15.49 -46.48
N TYR A 836 27.75 -16.33 -46.78
CA TYR A 836 27.72 -17.71 -46.31
C TYR A 836 26.97 -18.64 -47.25
N THR A 837 27.20 -19.94 -47.07
CA THR A 837 26.38 -21.02 -47.61
C THR A 837 25.83 -21.89 -46.47
N LEU A 838 24.71 -22.56 -46.71
CA LEU A 838 24.11 -23.50 -45.75
C LEU A 838 24.20 -24.93 -46.28
N SER A 839 24.55 -25.86 -45.39
CA SER A 839 24.66 -27.29 -45.70
C SER A 839 24.00 -28.15 -44.62
N VAL A 840 23.44 -29.30 -45.02
CA VAL A 840 22.78 -30.25 -44.12
C VAL A 840 23.71 -31.41 -43.73
N SER A 841 23.70 -31.81 -42.45
CA SER A 841 24.43 -33.00 -41.99
C SER A 841 23.91 -34.30 -42.63
N LYS A 842 24.74 -35.35 -42.65
CA LYS A 842 24.38 -36.65 -43.26
C LYS A 842 23.13 -37.30 -42.66
N ASP A 843 22.89 -37.09 -41.37
CA ASP A 843 21.71 -37.59 -40.64
C ASP A 843 20.49 -36.67 -40.73
N ALA A 844 20.59 -35.55 -41.48
CA ALA A 844 19.56 -34.51 -41.59
C ALA A 844 19.15 -33.87 -40.25
N LYS A 845 20.00 -33.95 -39.21
CA LYS A 845 19.72 -33.41 -37.87
C LYS A 845 20.35 -32.05 -37.59
N SER A 846 21.23 -31.56 -38.46
CA SER A 846 21.94 -30.29 -38.25
C SER A 846 21.99 -29.44 -39.52
N ILE A 847 21.82 -28.13 -39.34
CA ILE A 847 22.06 -27.10 -40.36
C ILE A 847 23.38 -26.39 -40.01
N VAL A 848 24.33 -26.49 -40.93
CA VAL A 848 25.68 -25.93 -40.80
C VAL A 848 25.82 -24.72 -41.72
N VAL A 849 26.34 -23.62 -41.18
CA VAL A 849 26.77 -22.48 -41.98
C VAL A 849 28.24 -22.61 -42.30
N ASN A 850 28.62 -22.29 -43.55
CA ASN A 850 30.01 -22.14 -43.98
C ASN A 850 30.23 -20.69 -44.37
N LEU A 851 31.10 -19.99 -43.65
CA LEU A 851 31.47 -18.60 -43.95
C LEU A 851 32.53 -18.57 -45.05
N ASN A 852 32.32 -17.69 -46.04
CA ASN A 852 33.23 -17.50 -47.17
C ASN A 852 34.23 -16.35 -46.96
#